data_AF-A0A194RNZ7-F1
#
_entry.id   AF-A0A194RNZ7-F1
#
_cell.length_a   1.000
_cell.length_b   1.000
_cell.length_c   1.000
_cell.angle_alpha   90.00
_cell.angle_beta   90.00
_cell.angle_gamma   90.00
#
_symmetry.space_group_name_H-M   'P 1'
#
loop_
_entity.id
_entity.type
_entity.pdbx_description
1 polymer ?
#
loop_
_entity_poly.entity_id
_entity_poly.type
_entity_poly.pdbx_seq_one_letter_code
_entity_poly.pdbx_strand_id
1 'polypeptide(L)'
;MPSEDIENMAFGFSIGYQKSGKLVIGAPYSDLNGRVYICAIEDIMKNNGVCEKANIDVEGLTVNSTREDYPDRHYCLGASITATDDYFLTCAPFWKSSYDKIQPVVTSSSYGTCFIYNGTAYLYNGPYEQFIKDKINRRSALASGTFFYSGINQTLYAFSMRTDDTYGKISFLRYKNQKLYLVPRISIDFEAVNTMFGSAMLGADINSDGYTELLVGAPAFYEDDAYETGALYIYTGGDLATIGSRNRTRLIVGNKVGSRFGSAIASTDVDGDGFPEVIVSAPYEDLGIGAVYIIYGKELNKKCLKGNDFKETMYLSQFVSTQRIQNVDFKSFGVTLQVINDVDNNGADELAVGCPESSRVIMYRGVPSVGVTVSSHLVGDQRILHPLEICILESIKYKLNAMIQINVKNISIIFKFLSLGVVIMAAVFWTGAEVETRSKDNDEQTMIGGAIWTQIVVTIGLIISTVVDDHIQPFVEGYFLFSAMALLIVTGVILIINNGSILWRRVRAIIKWKKQIFIKEYKIFQTSVTTDCVRQNTSEEVTYVCMLTLEPNSIFKIIPTTIIMENDVEKYRVGDTLNISSSLELYLLPTEEKKEFSLTTVIKYHKELSIGQNKPLIIAIAVIVALLILALVIYILRKIGFFKRNTKKKLIQEKREDELRKSVKRMAPSGANDASTSSGSTGLQNKALESTEIPFKSECSDIEICEEDNLIKTREVEETLSYAETRDGGEFVVAPHLEDLFNKIVAQENLKATMIYDDISKIIQSEKSMLRGNKEFSWTAYYDIDDIYKYLTNMSKSYSNWSELIVGGKTYQGRSILGLRINTPSQEYTPKPVIFIESGIHAREWIAPATTTYFINELLTSKDANITALRDQFDWRIFPSVNPDGYHYSYTVDRLWRKTLSKTTNRCFGADPNRNWDYNWGQHSSTHNPCDYQTYAGSRPFSEIETRTLASYIQSIDNMVAYISFHSYAAMLLLPYSDSTEHVHNYDDLVKVGQSSLDYGYKVNKDKRYEGPGTAAEILYKASGGSMDWVRHALGTPLVFTYELRGNSFHWPPSRIQEQGDEVTQMMLGLFTEANKLGYY
;
A
#
# COMPACT_ATOMS: atom_id res chain seq x y z
N MET A 1 14.99 30.22 -35.34
CA MET A 1 16.29 29.89 -35.99
C MET A 1 17.11 31.18 -36.11
N PRO A 2 18.43 31.17 -36.41
CA PRO A 2 19.08 32.39 -36.89
C PRO A 2 18.34 32.96 -38.12
N SER A 3 18.47 34.26 -38.37
CA SER A 3 17.89 34.96 -39.53
C SER A 3 18.57 34.66 -40.87
N GLU A 4 19.64 33.86 -40.85
CA GLU A 4 20.49 33.52 -41.99
C GLU A 4 20.74 32.01 -41.96
N ASP A 5 20.29 31.28 -42.97
CA ASP A 5 20.63 29.86 -43.14
C ASP A 5 22.08 29.74 -43.63
N ILE A 6 23.00 29.46 -42.69
CA ILE A 6 24.38 29.09 -42.98
C ILE A 6 24.68 27.81 -42.19
N GLU A 7 25.15 26.78 -42.87
CA GLU A 7 25.55 25.53 -42.22
C GLU A 7 26.75 25.75 -41.27
N ASN A 8 26.80 24.97 -40.18
CA ASN A 8 27.92 24.93 -39.22
C ASN A 8 28.16 26.21 -38.40
N MET A 9 27.18 27.12 -38.25
CA MET A 9 27.31 28.31 -37.39
C MET A 9 27.66 28.04 -35.91
N ALA A 10 27.34 26.83 -35.42
CA ALA A 10 27.27 26.52 -33.99
C ALA A 10 26.30 27.43 -33.21
N PHE A 11 25.18 27.82 -33.85
CA PHE A 11 24.10 28.53 -33.17
C PHE A 11 23.56 27.68 -32.02
N GLY A 12 23.55 28.24 -30.80
CA GLY A 12 23.23 27.50 -29.59
C GLY A 12 24.45 26.92 -28.87
N PHE A 13 25.66 27.46 -29.10
CA PHE A 13 26.86 27.07 -28.34
C PHE A 13 26.86 27.63 -26.91
N SER A 14 26.30 28.83 -26.71
CA SER A 14 25.99 29.39 -25.39
C SER A 14 24.65 30.12 -25.43
N ILE A 15 23.97 30.20 -24.28
CA ILE A 15 22.65 30.84 -24.13
C ILE A 15 22.69 31.67 -22.83
N GLY A 16 22.05 32.85 -22.85
CA GLY A 16 21.70 33.62 -21.65
C GLY A 16 20.24 34.08 -21.71
N TYR A 17 19.60 34.25 -20.56
CA TYR A 17 18.20 34.69 -20.44
C TYR A 17 18.10 36.13 -19.89
N GLN A 18 17.29 36.97 -20.54
CA GLN A 18 16.80 38.24 -20.00
C GLN A 18 15.33 38.05 -19.59
N LYS A 19 14.98 38.39 -18.34
CA LYS A 19 13.61 38.30 -17.78
C LYS A 19 12.63 39.25 -18.47
N SER A 20 13.13 40.16 -19.30
CA SER A 20 12.37 40.91 -20.31
C SER A 20 11.92 40.05 -21.52
N GLY A 21 11.86 38.73 -21.37
CA GLY A 21 11.30 37.79 -22.36
C GLY A 21 12.22 37.49 -23.54
N LYS A 22 13.55 37.47 -23.35
CA LYS A 22 14.52 37.31 -24.45
C LYS A 22 15.60 36.28 -24.16
N LEU A 23 15.94 35.49 -25.19
CA LEU A 23 17.13 34.64 -25.20
C LEU A 23 18.24 35.31 -26.00
N VAL A 24 19.45 35.29 -25.44
CA VAL A 24 20.68 35.78 -26.06
C VAL A 24 21.53 34.55 -26.40
N ILE A 25 21.70 34.27 -27.69
CA ILE A 25 22.21 32.98 -28.19
C ILE A 25 23.50 33.17 -28.98
N GLY A 26 24.52 32.38 -28.64
CA GLY A 26 25.85 32.44 -29.23
C GLY A 26 26.01 31.52 -30.44
N ALA A 27 26.73 32.01 -31.44
CA ALA A 27 27.12 31.30 -32.65
C ALA A 27 28.60 31.60 -32.97
N PRO A 28 29.57 31.01 -32.22
CA PRO A 28 30.99 31.37 -32.30
C PRO A 28 31.67 30.98 -33.62
N TYR A 29 31.05 30.15 -34.45
CA TYR A 29 31.62 29.67 -35.72
C TYR A 29 30.80 30.14 -36.95
N SER A 30 29.85 31.07 -36.79
CA SER A 30 29.02 31.60 -37.88
C SER A 30 29.78 32.40 -38.94
N ASP A 31 30.91 32.98 -38.55
CA ASP A 31 31.94 33.53 -39.41
C ASP A 31 33.24 33.61 -38.59
N LEU A 32 34.29 34.21 -39.16
CA LEU A 32 35.58 34.33 -38.47
C LEU A 32 35.50 35.20 -37.19
N ASN A 33 34.52 36.10 -37.07
CA ASN A 33 34.37 36.93 -35.87
C ASN A 33 33.45 36.26 -34.84
N GLY A 34 32.48 35.46 -35.29
CA GLY A 34 31.43 34.87 -34.46
C GLY A 34 30.30 35.86 -34.19
N ARG A 35 29.15 35.37 -33.74
CA ARG A 35 27.93 36.19 -33.57
C ARG A 35 27.19 35.91 -32.28
N VAL A 36 26.41 36.90 -31.88
CA VAL A 36 25.36 36.79 -30.87
C VAL A 36 24.03 37.18 -31.51
N TYR A 37 23.00 36.43 -31.20
CA TYR A 37 21.63 36.62 -31.65
C TYR A 37 20.73 36.92 -30.44
N ILE A 38 19.69 37.72 -30.65
CA ILE A 38 18.65 38.04 -29.66
C ILE A 38 17.33 37.48 -30.22
N CYS A 39 16.68 36.61 -29.47
CA CYS A 39 15.40 36.02 -29.84
C CYS A 39 14.34 36.45 -28.83
N ALA A 40 13.24 37.04 -29.29
CA ALA A 40 12.07 37.25 -28.45
C ALA A 40 11.39 35.90 -28.18
N ILE A 41 11.18 35.58 -26.90
CA ILE A 41 10.61 34.29 -26.49
C ILE A 41 9.15 34.17 -26.94
N GLU A 42 8.40 35.27 -26.93
CA GLU A 42 7.05 35.31 -27.49
C GLU A 42 6.99 34.79 -28.95
N ASP A 43 7.97 35.13 -29.77
CA ASP A 43 7.94 34.80 -31.20
C ASP A 43 8.47 33.37 -31.45
N ILE A 44 9.37 32.88 -30.59
CA ILE A 44 9.69 31.45 -30.49
C ILE A 44 8.42 30.65 -30.17
N MET A 45 7.64 31.06 -29.16
CA MET A 45 6.40 30.38 -28.76
C MET A 45 5.31 30.41 -29.84
N LYS A 46 5.33 31.40 -30.75
CA LYS A 46 4.46 31.49 -31.94
C LYS A 46 4.96 30.66 -33.14
N ASN A 47 6.05 29.89 -33.00
CA ASN A 47 6.75 29.15 -34.05
C ASN A 47 7.26 29.99 -35.26
N ASN A 48 7.20 31.31 -35.18
CA ASN A 48 7.65 32.26 -36.21
C ASN A 48 8.96 32.99 -35.80
N GLY A 49 9.63 32.54 -34.74
CA GLY A 49 10.78 33.18 -34.13
C GLY A 49 12.03 33.24 -35.01
N VAL A 50 12.19 34.37 -35.71
CA VAL A 50 13.45 34.82 -36.31
C VAL A 50 14.28 35.51 -35.23
N CYS A 51 15.50 35.04 -34.99
CA CYS A 51 16.42 35.69 -34.05
C CYS A 51 17.21 36.81 -34.75
N GLU A 52 17.18 38.02 -34.20
CA GLU A 52 17.92 39.17 -34.72
C GLU A 52 19.41 39.10 -34.36
N LYS A 53 20.30 39.49 -35.26
CA LYS A 53 21.74 39.57 -34.98
C LYS A 53 22.04 40.82 -34.13
N ALA A 54 22.70 40.65 -32.97
CA ALA A 54 23.20 41.77 -32.19
C ALA A 54 24.36 42.45 -32.94
N ASN A 55 24.30 43.79 -33.10
CA ASN A 55 25.30 44.52 -33.88
C ASN A 55 26.54 44.85 -33.03
N ILE A 56 27.49 43.93 -32.98
CA ILE A 56 28.74 44.05 -32.22
C ILE A 56 29.92 44.13 -33.21
N ASP A 57 30.50 45.31 -33.37
CA ASP A 57 31.74 45.52 -34.12
C ASP A 57 32.96 45.13 -33.28
N VAL A 58 33.33 43.85 -33.35
CA VAL A 58 34.50 43.31 -32.64
C VAL A 58 35.81 43.93 -33.13
N GLU A 59 35.91 44.31 -34.40
CA GLU A 59 37.16 44.87 -34.97
C GLU A 59 37.34 46.33 -34.57
N GLY A 60 36.30 47.17 -34.70
CA GLY A 60 36.33 48.56 -34.24
C GLY A 60 36.51 48.71 -32.72
N LEU A 61 36.05 47.73 -31.93
CA LEU A 61 36.25 47.70 -30.48
C LEU A 61 37.62 47.14 -30.03
N THR A 62 38.38 46.45 -30.90
CA THR A 62 39.69 45.84 -30.55
C THR A 62 40.88 46.64 -31.11
N VAL A 63 40.91 47.92 -30.71
CA VAL A 63 41.78 49.04 -31.18
C VAL A 63 43.27 48.72 -31.40
N ASN A 64 43.84 47.72 -30.73
CA ASN A 64 45.27 47.38 -30.79
C ASN A 64 45.59 46.09 -31.58
N SER A 65 44.67 45.59 -32.42
CA SER A 65 44.94 44.44 -33.28
C SER A 65 44.13 44.48 -34.59
N THR A 66 44.66 45.07 -35.66
CA THR A 66 44.01 45.01 -36.98
C THR A 66 44.05 43.60 -37.56
N ARG A 67 43.17 43.32 -38.52
CA ARG A 67 43.11 42.01 -39.22
C ARG A 67 44.27 41.79 -40.19
N GLU A 68 44.89 42.88 -40.64
CA GLU A 68 45.99 42.91 -41.63
C GLU A 68 47.23 42.13 -41.15
N ASP A 69 47.53 42.17 -39.85
CA ASP A 69 48.66 41.45 -39.25
C ASP A 69 48.43 39.93 -39.13
N TYR A 70 47.17 39.46 -39.09
CA TYR A 70 46.81 38.06 -38.83
C TYR A 70 45.50 37.69 -39.58
N PRO A 71 45.58 37.25 -40.86
CA PRO A 71 44.39 37.00 -41.68
C PRO A 71 43.52 35.84 -41.17
N ASP A 72 44.14 34.74 -40.69
CA ASP A 72 43.47 33.54 -40.17
C ASP A 72 42.89 33.73 -38.74
N ARG A 73 42.66 34.98 -38.31
CA ARG A 73 42.15 35.27 -36.97
C ARG A 73 40.68 34.87 -36.85
N HIS A 74 40.41 34.00 -35.88
CA HIS A 74 39.08 33.79 -35.32
C HIS A 74 38.92 34.52 -33.97
N TYR A 75 37.82 35.23 -33.77
CA TYR A 75 37.46 35.82 -32.46
C TYR A 75 36.48 34.96 -31.65
N CYS A 76 35.60 34.21 -32.31
CA CYS A 76 34.59 33.35 -31.67
C CYS A 76 33.67 34.07 -30.67
N LEU A 77 33.20 35.28 -31.01
CA LEU A 77 32.16 36.00 -30.27
C LEU A 77 30.91 35.10 -30.09
N GLY A 78 30.34 35.06 -28.88
CA GLY A 78 29.26 34.13 -28.55
C GLY A 78 29.71 32.76 -28.05
N ALA A 79 31.02 32.53 -27.85
CA ALA A 79 31.52 31.32 -27.19
C ALA A 79 31.15 31.24 -25.70
N SER A 80 30.84 32.38 -25.07
CA SER A 80 30.24 32.46 -23.73
C SER A 80 29.36 33.70 -23.63
N ILE A 81 28.21 33.57 -22.97
CA ILE A 81 27.20 34.61 -22.78
C ILE A 81 26.69 34.55 -21.34
N THR A 82 26.41 35.70 -20.76
CA THR A 82 25.54 35.86 -19.57
C THR A 82 24.69 37.10 -19.77
N ALA A 83 23.49 37.15 -19.19
CA ALA A 83 22.51 38.17 -19.50
C ALA A 83 21.81 38.73 -18.25
N THR A 84 21.38 39.97 -18.37
CA THR A 84 20.56 40.73 -17.41
C THR A 84 19.49 41.48 -18.20
N ASP A 85 18.50 42.06 -17.52
CA ASP A 85 17.36 42.68 -18.21
C ASP A 85 17.76 43.94 -18.99
N ASP A 86 18.77 44.67 -18.50
CA ASP A 86 19.30 45.90 -19.10
C ASP A 86 20.37 45.67 -20.18
N TYR A 87 21.17 44.59 -20.04
CA TYR A 87 22.29 44.28 -20.92
C TYR A 87 22.67 42.80 -20.90
N PHE A 88 23.35 42.34 -21.95
CA PHE A 88 24.10 41.08 -21.89
C PHE A 88 25.61 41.32 -21.98
N LEU A 89 26.37 40.34 -21.53
CA LEU A 89 27.82 40.28 -21.65
C LEU A 89 28.17 39.01 -22.42
N THR A 90 29.01 39.17 -23.46
CA THR A 90 29.53 38.05 -24.25
C THR A 90 31.06 38.12 -24.31
N CYS A 91 31.71 36.96 -24.30
CA CYS A 91 33.17 36.87 -24.38
C CYS A 91 33.62 36.13 -25.65
N ALA A 92 34.64 36.69 -26.28
CA ALA A 92 35.32 36.21 -27.46
C ALA A 92 36.73 35.70 -27.06
N PRO A 93 37.03 34.39 -27.16
CA PRO A 93 38.35 33.86 -26.86
C PRO A 93 39.33 34.19 -28.00
N PHE A 94 40.01 35.34 -27.88
CA PHE A 94 41.05 35.79 -28.79
C PHE A 94 42.22 34.79 -28.80
N TRP A 95 42.59 34.30 -29.98
CA TRP A 95 43.68 33.35 -30.15
C TRP A 95 44.80 34.00 -30.98
N LYS A 96 45.94 34.33 -30.34
CA LYS A 96 47.08 34.92 -31.03
C LYS A 96 48.11 33.85 -31.41
N SER A 97 48.28 33.60 -32.71
CA SER A 97 49.37 32.81 -33.26
C SER A 97 50.57 33.70 -33.60
N SER A 98 51.40 34.03 -32.60
CA SER A 98 52.61 34.80 -32.85
C SER A 98 53.68 33.95 -33.54
N TYR A 99 53.80 34.08 -34.87
CA TYR A 99 54.89 33.48 -35.65
C TYR A 99 56.07 34.44 -35.71
N ASP A 100 56.97 34.34 -34.74
CA ASP A 100 58.21 35.11 -34.75
C ASP A 100 59.12 34.63 -35.90
N LYS A 101 59.48 35.54 -36.81
CA LYS A 101 60.27 35.25 -38.01
C LYS A 101 61.78 35.11 -37.71
N ILE A 102 62.23 35.45 -36.50
CA ILE A 102 63.64 35.47 -36.11
C ILE A 102 64.00 34.22 -35.28
N GLN A 103 63.06 33.67 -34.50
CA GLN A 103 63.16 32.31 -33.95
C GLN A 103 61.81 31.59 -34.01
N PRO A 104 61.75 30.31 -34.47
CA PRO A 104 60.48 29.59 -34.68
C PRO A 104 59.87 29.09 -33.36
N VAL A 105 59.42 30.01 -32.51
CA VAL A 105 58.69 29.74 -31.27
C VAL A 105 57.26 30.23 -31.43
N VAL A 106 56.33 29.31 -31.70
CA VAL A 106 54.89 29.62 -31.81
C VAL A 106 54.34 29.90 -30.41
N THR A 107 54.40 31.16 -29.98
CA THR A 107 53.83 31.60 -28.71
C THR A 107 52.32 31.83 -28.88
N SER A 108 51.53 30.80 -28.57
CA SER A 108 50.07 30.89 -28.61
C SER A 108 49.50 31.45 -27.30
N SER A 109 49.34 32.78 -27.20
CA SER A 109 48.59 33.38 -26.09
C SER A 109 47.11 33.46 -26.43
N SER A 110 46.26 33.06 -25.48
CA SER A 110 44.81 33.11 -25.60
C SER A 110 44.22 33.98 -24.49
N TYR A 111 43.52 35.05 -24.86
CA TYR A 111 42.90 35.99 -23.92
C TYR A 111 41.39 36.04 -24.19
N GLY A 112 40.57 35.94 -23.16
CA GLY A 112 39.12 36.19 -23.31
C GLY A 112 38.87 37.68 -23.26
N THR A 113 38.42 38.28 -24.38
CA THR A 113 37.98 39.67 -24.42
C THR A 113 36.46 39.70 -24.35
N CYS A 114 35.90 40.48 -23.42
CA CYS A 114 34.46 40.53 -23.20
C CYS A 114 33.86 41.87 -23.64
N PHE A 115 32.60 41.80 -24.08
CA PHE A 115 31.83 42.93 -24.59
C PHE A 115 30.49 42.99 -23.86
N ILE A 116 30.09 44.20 -23.45
CA ILE A 116 28.77 44.48 -22.90
C ILE A 116 27.90 45.11 -23.99
N TYR A 117 26.65 44.66 -24.09
CA TYR A 117 25.69 45.13 -25.10
C TYR A 117 24.35 45.49 -24.45
N ASN A 118 23.93 46.75 -24.66
CA ASN A 118 22.66 47.31 -24.19
C ASN A 118 21.88 48.01 -25.33
N GLY A 119 22.08 47.55 -26.57
CA GLY A 119 21.71 48.28 -27.79
C GLY A 119 22.86 49.09 -28.39
N THR A 120 23.94 49.33 -27.64
CA THR A 120 25.27 49.67 -28.16
C THR A 120 26.30 48.70 -27.57
N ALA A 121 27.33 48.36 -28.34
CA ALA A 121 28.40 47.47 -27.93
C ALA A 121 29.58 48.25 -27.32
N TYR A 122 30.10 47.81 -26.18
CA TYR A 122 31.28 48.39 -25.54
C TYR A 122 32.26 47.30 -25.09
N LEU A 123 33.57 47.61 -25.14
CA LEU A 123 34.63 46.76 -24.63
C LEU A 123 34.60 46.72 -23.09
N TYR A 124 34.23 45.59 -22.50
CA TYR A 124 34.08 45.43 -21.05
C TYR A 124 35.41 45.01 -20.41
N ASN A 125 36.15 45.98 -19.87
CA ASN A 125 37.43 45.76 -19.18
C ASN A 125 37.21 45.35 -17.71
N GLY A 126 36.65 44.15 -17.48
CA GLY A 126 36.11 43.75 -16.18
C GLY A 126 37.15 43.57 -15.05
N PRO A 127 36.78 43.71 -13.76
CA PRO A 127 37.68 43.41 -12.63
C PRO A 127 38.24 41.98 -12.62
N TYR A 128 37.54 41.04 -13.27
CA TYR A 128 37.96 39.64 -13.43
C TYR A 128 39.01 39.47 -14.52
N GLU A 129 38.82 40.11 -15.68
CA GLU A 129 39.80 40.17 -16.78
C GLU A 129 41.09 40.86 -16.33
N GLN A 130 40.97 41.96 -15.57
CA GLN A 130 42.10 42.63 -14.92
C GLN A 130 42.87 41.73 -13.92
N PHE A 131 42.23 40.73 -13.33
CA PHE A 131 42.85 39.78 -12.40
C PHE A 131 43.47 38.56 -13.11
N ILE A 132 42.96 38.17 -14.28
CA ILE A 132 43.41 37.00 -15.06
C ILE A 132 44.42 37.36 -16.17
N LYS A 133 44.65 38.65 -16.44
CA LYS A 133 45.52 39.16 -17.52
C LYS A 133 46.92 38.52 -17.59
N ASP A 134 47.49 38.13 -16.46
CA ASP A 134 48.83 37.50 -16.37
C ASP A 134 48.78 35.99 -16.09
N LYS A 135 47.59 35.36 -16.13
CA LYS A 135 47.33 33.96 -15.74
C LYS A 135 46.44 33.25 -16.75
N ILE A 136 46.96 33.11 -17.97
CA ILE A 136 46.28 32.48 -19.10
C ILE A 136 45.91 31.03 -18.78
N ASN A 137 44.63 30.66 -18.88
CA ASN A 137 44.25 29.28 -19.15
C ASN A 137 42.95 29.18 -19.96
N ARG A 138 42.69 28.00 -20.54
CA ARG A 138 41.60 27.79 -21.51
C ARG A 138 40.34 27.24 -20.81
N ARG A 139 39.18 27.87 -21.06
CA ARG A 139 37.85 27.51 -20.53
C ARG A 139 37.74 27.51 -18.99
N SER A 140 37.81 28.69 -18.38
CA SER A 140 37.36 28.91 -16.99
C SER A 140 35.85 29.09 -16.92
N ALA A 141 35.17 28.33 -16.06
CA ALA A 141 33.80 28.56 -15.64
C ALA A 141 33.75 29.44 -14.38
N LEU A 142 32.59 30.03 -14.11
CA LEU A 142 32.33 30.94 -13.00
C LEU A 142 30.95 30.62 -12.40
N ALA A 143 30.87 30.45 -11.10
CA ALA A 143 29.63 30.31 -10.34
C ALA A 143 29.61 31.31 -9.17
N SER A 144 28.42 31.81 -8.81
CA SER A 144 28.23 32.73 -7.68
C SER A 144 27.24 32.17 -6.68
N GLY A 145 27.48 32.39 -5.38
CA GLY A 145 26.63 31.85 -4.33
C GLY A 145 26.99 32.30 -2.92
N THR A 146 26.13 31.97 -1.97
CA THR A 146 26.35 32.12 -0.52
C THR A 146 26.82 30.76 0.02
N PHE A 147 28.02 30.36 -0.38
CA PHE A 147 28.54 29.01 -0.10
C PHE A 147 28.86 28.77 1.40
N PHE A 148 28.96 29.83 2.23
CA PHE A 148 29.62 29.71 3.54
C PHE A 148 28.98 30.42 4.75
N TYR A 149 28.96 29.71 5.88
CA TYR A 149 28.79 30.25 7.23
C TYR A 149 29.93 31.23 7.56
N SER A 150 29.62 32.53 7.66
CA SER A 150 30.59 33.54 8.13
C SER A 150 29.99 34.64 9.02
N GLY A 151 28.70 34.56 9.35
CA GLY A 151 27.96 35.65 10.02
C GLY A 151 27.72 36.89 9.14
N ILE A 152 28.11 36.83 7.86
CA ILE A 152 27.92 37.87 6.86
C ILE A 152 27.34 37.20 5.60
N ASN A 153 26.14 37.60 5.17
CA ASN A 153 25.61 37.21 3.86
C ASN A 153 26.45 37.90 2.77
N GLN A 154 27.45 37.19 2.26
CA GLN A 154 28.36 37.68 1.24
C GLN A 154 28.44 36.67 0.11
N THR A 155 27.87 37.04 -1.04
CA THR A 155 28.08 36.35 -2.31
C THR A 155 29.57 36.29 -2.63
N LEU A 156 30.06 35.08 -2.91
CA LEU A 156 31.40 34.85 -3.45
C LEU A 156 31.29 34.28 -4.85
N TYR A 157 32.40 34.34 -5.58
CA TYR A 157 32.50 33.88 -6.95
C TYR A 157 33.53 32.75 -7.01
N ALA A 158 33.07 31.52 -7.18
CA ALA A 158 33.89 30.36 -7.42
C ALA A 158 34.27 30.32 -8.90
N PHE A 159 35.55 30.20 -9.23
CA PHE A 159 36.01 30.15 -10.62
C PHE A 159 37.04 29.04 -10.82
N SER A 160 36.98 28.36 -11.96
CA SER A 160 37.95 27.34 -12.30
C SER A 160 39.21 27.93 -12.92
N MET A 161 40.33 27.40 -12.47
CA MET A 161 41.69 27.62 -12.95
C MET A 161 42.27 26.26 -13.29
N ARG A 162 43.29 26.26 -14.13
CA ARG A 162 44.14 25.08 -14.35
C ARG A 162 45.57 25.48 -13.99
N THR A 163 46.26 24.63 -13.24
CA THR A 163 47.66 24.88 -12.85
C THR A 163 48.60 24.60 -14.02
N ASP A 164 49.86 25.03 -13.90
CA ASP A 164 50.89 24.76 -14.92
C ASP A 164 51.10 23.24 -15.12
N ASP A 165 50.95 22.46 -14.06
CA ASP A 165 50.98 20.99 -14.06
C ASP A 165 49.69 20.33 -14.60
N THR A 166 48.81 21.10 -15.26
CA THR A 166 47.57 20.68 -15.94
C THR A 166 46.39 20.19 -15.08
N TYR A 167 46.53 20.15 -13.75
CA TYR A 167 45.43 19.84 -12.81
C TYR A 167 44.32 20.89 -12.79
N GLY A 168 43.12 20.47 -12.41
CA GLY A 168 41.99 21.38 -12.16
C GLY A 168 42.09 22.03 -10.77
N LYS A 169 41.72 23.30 -10.65
CA LYS A 169 41.68 24.02 -9.37
C LYS A 169 40.52 25.02 -9.37
N ILE A 170 39.62 24.95 -8.39
CA ILE A 170 38.68 26.04 -8.13
C ILE A 170 39.26 26.96 -7.08
N SER A 171 39.15 28.27 -7.31
CA SER A 171 39.48 29.32 -6.36
C SER A 171 38.28 30.24 -6.14
N PHE A 172 38.27 30.97 -5.02
CA PHE A 172 37.16 31.85 -4.66
C PHE A 172 37.61 33.33 -4.68
N LEU A 173 36.77 34.19 -5.27
CA LEU A 173 36.91 35.64 -5.25
C LEU A 173 35.81 36.28 -4.40
N ARG A 174 36.18 37.35 -3.70
CA ARG A 174 35.25 38.27 -3.03
C ARG A 174 35.22 39.60 -3.76
N TYR A 175 34.04 40.07 -4.12
CA TYR A 175 33.84 41.44 -4.60
C TYR A 175 33.72 42.42 -3.43
N LYS A 176 34.49 43.52 -3.47
CA LYS A 176 34.41 44.63 -2.50
C LYS A 176 34.96 45.91 -3.15
N ASN A 177 34.36 47.06 -2.89
CA ASN A 177 34.84 48.37 -3.35
C ASN A 177 35.19 48.39 -4.87
N GLN A 178 34.31 47.84 -5.71
CA GLN A 178 34.49 47.72 -7.17
C GLN A 178 35.70 46.87 -7.64
N LYS A 179 36.30 46.06 -6.75
CA LYS A 179 37.41 45.16 -7.08
C LYS A 179 37.15 43.74 -6.61
N LEU A 180 37.72 42.78 -7.32
CA LEU A 180 37.77 41.37 -6.90
C LEU A 180 39.05 41.12 -6.11
N TYR A 181 38.91 40.38 -5.02
CA TYR A 181 40.02 39.94 -4.17
C TYR A 181 39.99 38.42 -4.10
N LEU A 182 41.12 37.78 -4.40
CA LEU A 182 41.29 36.35 -4.11
C LEU A 182 41.08 36.08 -2.61
N VAL A 183 40.50 34.93 -2.27
CA VAL A 183 40.37 34.44 -0.90
C VAL A 183 41.41 33.34 -0.67
N PRO A 184 42.68 33.67 -0.36
CA PRO A 184 43.85 32.80 -0.56
C PRO A 184 43.97 31.61 0.42
N ARG A 185 42.91 31.30 1.18
CA ARG A 185 42.82 30.12 2.06
C ARG A 185 41.83 29.07 1.58
N ILE A 186 41.10 29.32 0.49
CA ILE A 186 40.11 28.38 -0.05
C ILE A 186 40.38 28.18 -1.53
N SER A 187 40.88 26.98 -1.82
CA SER A 187 40.83 26.37 -3.14
C SER A 187 40.37 24.92 -3.02
N ILE A 188 39.76 24.41 -4.08
CA ILE A 188 39.52 22.99 -4.28
C ILE A 188 40.51 22.57 -5.35
N ASP A 189 41.50 21.78 -4.98
CA ASP A 189 42.55 21.29 -5.87
C ASP A 189 42.20 19.85 -6.29
N PHE A 190 42.29 19.55 -7.59
CA PHE A 190 41.76 18.32 -8.17
C PHE A 190 42.86 17.50 -8.86
N GLU A 191 43.16 16.33 -8.27
CA GLU A 191 44.36 15.53 -8.56
C GLU A 191 44.33 14.78 -9.91
N ALA A 192 43.20 14.68 -10.62
CA ALA A 192 43.14 13.97 -11.90
C ALA A 192 43.28 14.91 -13.12
N VAL A 193 44.35 14.67 -13.89
CA VAL A 193 44.78 15.44 -15.07
C VAL A 193 43.78 15.31 -16.23
N ASN A 194 43.64 16.39 -17.02
CA ASN A 194 42.87 16.46 -18.28
C ASN A 194 41.37 16.14 -18.25
N THR A 195 40.79 15.84 -17.09
CA THR A 195 39.35 15.56 -16.86
C THR A 195 38.36 16.67 -17.23
N MET A 196 38.86 17.84 -17.65
CA MET A 196 38.09 19.08 -17.85
C MET A 196 37.32 19.55 -16.60
N PHE A 197 37.73 19.13 -15.39
CA PHE A 197 37.15 19.57 -14.12
C PHE A 197 37.03 21.10 -14.05
N GLY A 198 35.80 21.59 -13.83
CA GLY A 198 35.48 23.01 -13.81
C GLY A 198 35.19 23.62 -15.18
N SER A 199 34.88 22.83 -16.23
CA SER A 199 34.41 23.38 -17.51
C SER A 199 32.99 23.96 -17.46
N ALA A 200 32.17 23.45 -16.53
CA ALA A 200 30.86 23.96 -16.16
C ALA A 200 30.78 24.05 -14.63
N MET A 201 30.16 25.10 -14.11
CA MET A 201 30.00 25.31 -12.67
C MET A 201 28.66 25.99 -12.41
N LEU A 202 27.96 25.61 -11.35
CA LEU A 202 26.71 26.24 -10.90
C LEU A 202 26.71 26.38 -9.38
N GLY A 203 26.11 27.46 -8.88
CA GLY A 203 25.73 27.60 -7.48
C GLY A 203 24.22 27.50 -7.34
N ALA A 204 23.72 26.51 -6.60
CA ALA A 204 22.32 26.36 -6.26
C ALA A 204 22.19 25.82 -4.82
N ASP A 205 21.14 26.18 -4.08
CA ASP A 205 20.80 25.50 -2.82
C ASP A 205 19.89 24.33 -3.19
N ILE A 206 20.46 23.12 -3.25
CA ILE A 206 19.77 21.90 -3.69
C ILE A 206 19.42 20.98 -2.50
N ASN A 207 19.85 21.37 -1.30
CA ASN A 207 19.59 20.65 -0.06
C ASN A 207 18.53 21.35 0.83
N SER A 208 18.25 22.62 0.52
CA SER A 208 17.32 23.56 1.16
C SER A 208 17.68 23.90 2.61
N ASP A 209 18.96 24.14 2.89
CA ASP A 209 19.46 24.61 4.21
C ASP A 209 19.81 26.11 4.28
N GLY A 210 19.74 26.83 3.16
CA GLY A 210 20.06 28.25 3.05
C GLY A 210 21.49 28.55 2.59
N TYR A 211 22.33 27.54 2.37
CA TYR A 211 23.66 27.68 1.78
C TYR A 211 23.69 27.11 0.37
N THR A 212 24.54 27.72 -0.47
CA THR A 212 24.67 27.31 -1.87
C THR A 212 25.62 26.12 -1.98
N GLU A 213 25.18 24.99 -2.54
CA GLU A 213 26.06 23.94 -3.07
C GLU A 213 26.86 24.49 -4.26
N LEU A 214 28.12 24.06 -4.40
CA LEU A 214 28.90 24.27 -5.62
C LEU A 214 28.89 23.00 -6.46
N LEU A 215 28.19 23.04 -7.59
CA LEU A 215 28.16 21.99 -8.60
C LEU A 215 29.25 22.24 -9.65
N VAL A 216 29.98 21.20 -10.04
CA VAL A 216 31.18 21.28 -10.90
C VAL A 216 31.22 20.13 -11.89
N GLY A 217 31.23 20.44 -13.18
CA GLY A 217 31.32 19.46 -14.26
C GLY A 217 32.77 19.04 -14.54
N ALA A 218 32.98 17.76 -14.80
CA ALA A 218 34.22 17.18 -15.28
C ALA A 218 33.94 16.27 -16.50
N PRO A 219 33.63 16.83 -17.67
CA PRO A 219 33.12 16.06 -18.81
C PRO A 219 34.14 15.11 -19.44
N ALA A 220 35.44 15.29 -19.23
CA ALA A 220 36.45 14.33 -19.66
C ALA A 220 36.94 13.43 -18.50
N PHE A 221 36.17 13.36 -17.40
CA PHE A 221 36.38 12.34 -16.36
C PHE A 221 36.27 10.93 -16.95
N TYR A 222 37.08 10.02 -16.42
CA TYR A 222 37.16 8.62 -16.81
C TYR A 222 37.43 7.77 -15.56
N GLU A 223 37.01 6.51 -15.60
CA GLU A 223 37.26 5.50 -14.57
C GLU A 223 37.76 4.24 -15.26
N ASP A 224 38.90 3.70 -14.81
CA ASP A 224 39.66 2.64 -15.50
C ASP A 224 39.82 2.89 -17.02
N ASP A 225 39.50 1.91 -17.87
CA ASP A 225 39.58 2.00 -19.35
C ASP A 225 38.43 2.84 -19.98
N ALA A 226 37.49 3.35 -19.19
CA ALA A 226 36.26 4.00 -19.68
C ALA A 226 36.46 5.52 -19.95
N TYR A 227 37.10 5.83 -21.08
CA TYR A 227 37.38 7.21 -21.52
C TYR A 227 36.13 8.11 -21.60
N GLU A 228 36.22 9.31 -21.03
CA GLU A 228 35.26 10.41 -21.16
C GLU A 228 33.79 10.03 -20.86
N THR A 229 33.58 9.18 -19.85
CA THR A 229 32.24 8.95 -19.26
C THR A 229 31.65 10.26 -18.72
N GLY A 230 32.50 11.12 -18.16
CA GLY A 230 32.13 12.40 -17.59
C GLY A 230 31.52 12.28 -16.19
N ALA A 231 31.57 13.37 -15.44
CA ALA A 231 31.15 13.41 -14.05
C ALA A 231 30.62 14.78 -13.61
N LEU A 232 29.78 14.74 -12.57
CA LEU A 232 29.38 15.89 -11.76
C LEU A 232 29.93 15.73 -10.34
N TYR A 233 30.67 16.74 -9.88
CA TYR A 233 31.03 16.91 -8.48
C TYR A 233 30.06 17.89 -7.80
N ILE A 234 29.71 17.61 -6.55
CA ILE A 234 28.89 18.47 -5.69
C ILE A 234 29.65 18.71 -4.39
N TYR A 235 29.91 19.97 -4.06
CA TYR A 235 30.54 20.39 -2.82
C TYR A 235 29.51 21.11 -1.95
N THR A 236 29.22 20.60 -0.75
CA THR A 236 28.11 21.13 0.07
C THR A 236 28.37 22.53 0.60
N GLY A 237 27.32 23.34 0.72
CA GLY A 237 27.33 24.61 1.45
C GLY A 237 27.63 24.42 2.94
N GLY A 238 28.05 25.48 3.64
CA GLY A 238 28.27 25.45 5.09
C GLY A 238 29.64 25.98 5.56
N ASP A 239 30.48 25.18 6.22
CA ASP A 239 31.77 25.68 6.74
C ASP A 239 32.78 26.02 5.62
N LEU A 240 33.46 27.15 5.76
CA LEU A 240 34.49 27.66 4.85
C LEU A 240 35.77 26.80 4.84
N ALA A 241 36.12 26.19 5.97
CA ALA A 241 37.37 25.43 6.10
C ALA A 241 37.30 24.00 5.54
N THR A 242 36.10 23.44 5.36
CA THR A 242 35.91 22.02 5.01
C THR A 242 35.19 21.76 3.68
N ILE A 243 34.96 22.77 2.82
CA ILE A 243 34.31 22.58 1.51
C ILE A 243 35.06 21.59 0.60
N GLY A 244 36.39 21.65 0.56
CA GLY A 244 37.23 20.70 -0.18
C GLY A 244 37.46 19.35 0.53
N SER A 245 36.72 19.04 1.61
CA SER A 245 36.88 17.76 2.33
C SER A 245 36.07 16.64 1.67
N ARG A 246 36.61 15.41 1.72
CA ARG A 246 35.94 14.18 1.24
C ARG A 246 34.51 14.05 1.79
N ASN A 247 34.33 14.25 3.09
CA ASN A 247 33.03 14.17 3.77
C ASN A 247 31.97 15.14 3.20
N ARG A 248 32.38 16.22 2.51
CA ARG A 248 31.50 17.25 1.93
C ARG A 248 31.54 17.32 0.40
N THR A 249 32.26 16.41 -0.22
CA THR A 249 32.29 16.21 -1.68
C THR A 249 31.45 15.00 -2.05
N ARG A 250 30.68 15.07 -3.13
CA ARG A 250 30.02 13.92 -3.77
C ARG A 250 30.39 13.87 -5.25
N LEU A 251 30.50 12.67 -5.79
CA LEU A 251 30.75 12.42 -7.21
C LEU A 251 29.58 11.62 -7.79
N ILE A 252 29.00 12.10 -8.89
CA ILE A 252 28.03 11.39 -9.72
C ILE A 252 28.66 11.16 -11.10
N VAL A 253 28.97 9.90 -11.43
CA VAL A 253 29.59 9.49 -12.70
C VAL A 253 28.52 9.19 -13.75
N GLY A 254 28.76 9.61 -14.99
CA GLY A 254 27.89 9.36 -16.14
C GLY A 254 27.81 7.88 -16.54
N ASN A 255 26.67 7.47 -17.08
CA ASN A 255 26.38 6.04 -17.38
C ASN A 255 26.99 5.51 -18.69
N LYS A 256 27.53 6.36 -19.57
CA LYS A 256 28.01 5.94 -20.90
C LYS A 256 29.37 6.55 -21.25
N VAL A 257 30.26 5.70 -21.78
CA VAL A 257 31.60 6.05 -22.27
C VAL A 257 31.51 7.08 -23.41
N GLY A 258 32.42 8.05 -23.45
CA GLY A 258 32.43 9.12 -24.46
C GLY A 258 31.26 10.11 -24.43
N SER A 259 30.29 9.96 -23.51
CA SER A 259 29.09 10.79 -23.46
C SER A 259 29.35 12.22 -22.96
N ARG A 260 30.44 12.39 -22.19
CA ARG A 260 30.85 13.63 -21.54
C ARG A 260 29.79 14.24 -20.62
N PHE A 261 29.22 13.41 -19.75
CA PHE A 261 28.32 13.84 -18.68
C PHE A 261 28.94 14.96 -17.82
N GLY A 262 28.16 15.98 -17.46
CA GLY A 262 28.64 17.17 -16.76
C GLY A 262 29.19 18.27 -17.70
N SER A 263 28.86 18.23 -19.00
CA SER A 263 29.31 19.27 -19.95
C SER A 263 28.61 20.63 -19.73
N ALA A 264 27.34 20.61 -19.33
CA ALA A 264 26.59 21.76 -18.85
C ALA A 264 25.73 21.36 -17.63
N ILE A 265 25.43 22.33 -16.77
CA ILE A 265 24.68 22.14 -15.51
C ILE A 265 23.68 23.28 -15.38
N ALA A 266 22.45 22.96 -15.02
CA ALA A 266 21.39 23.90 -14.66
C ALA A 266 20.63 23.38 -13.42
N SER A 267 19.85 24.23 -12.75
CA SER A 267 19.02 23.83 -11.61
C SER A 267 17.84 24.80 -11.44
N THR A 268 16.65 24.23 -11.22
CA THR A 268 15.43 24.91 -10.78
C THR A 268 14.47 23.83 -10.24
N ASP A 269 13.44 24.24 -9.51
CA ASP A 269 12.39 23.34 -9.00
C ASP A 269 11.35 23.12 -10.11
N VAL A 270 11.38 21.96 -10.78
CA VAL A 270 10.53 21.69 -11.97
C VAL A 270 9.26 20.88 -11.65
N ASP A 271 9.16 20.27 -10.46
CA ASP A 271 7.94 19.60 -10.01
C ASP A 271 7.15 20.38 -8.93
N GLY A 272 7.79 21.37 -8.29
CA GLY A 272 7.19 22.31 -7.35
C GLY A 272 7.27 21.88 -5.89
N ASP A 273 8.16 20.93 -5.53
CA ASP A 273 8.19 20.32 -4.20
C ASP A 273 9.16 20.94 -3.17
N GLY A 274 9.94 21.93 -3.58
CA GLY A 274 10.83 22.73 -2.71
C GLY A 274 12.28 22.24 -2.65
N PHE A 275 12.68 21.29 -3.50
CA PHE A 275 14.06 20.83 -3.65
C PHE A 275 14.51 20.89 -5.11
N PRO A 276 15.21 21.96 -5.55
CA PRO A 276 15.57 22.16 -6.95
C PRO A 276 16.28 20.98 -7.61
N GLU A 277 15.80 20.57 -8.79
CA GLU A 277 16.42 19.56 -9.63
C GLU A 277 17.83 19.94 -10.03
N VAL A 278 18.67 18.92 -10.24
CA VAL A 278 19.99 19.08 -10.86
C VAL A 278 19.90 18.57 -12.30
N ILE A 279 19.93 19.50 -13.25
CA ILE A 279 19.86 19.25 -14.68
C ILE A 279 21.28 19.18 -15.24
N VAL A 280 21.66 18.06 -15.86
CA VAL A 280 23.04 17.79 -16.31
C VAL A 280 23.06 17.23 -17.72
N SER A 281 23.94 17.72 -18.59
CA SER A 281 24.04 17.21 -19.97
C SER A 281 25.19 16.24 -20.20
N ALA A 282 24.97 15.35 -21.18
CA ALA A 282 25.93 14.45 -21.79
C ALA A 282 25.83 14.59 -23.33
N PRO A 283 26.37 15.68 -23.91
CA PRO A 283 26.05 16.10 -25.28
C PRO A 283 26.63 15.22 -26.39
N TYR A 284 27.52 14.28 -26.08
CA TYR A 284 28.08 13.35 -27.06
C TYR A 284 27.52 11.93 -26.93
N GLU A 285 26.54 11.74 -26.04
CA GLU A 285 25.86 10.47 -25.85
C GLU A 285 25.16 9.97 -27.13
N ASP A 286 25.10 8.66 -27.31
CA ASP A 286 24.50 7.99 -28.47
C ASP A 286 25.01 8.53 -29.82
N LEU A 287 26.33 8.39 -30.04
CA LEU A 287 27.01 8.76 -31.28
C LEU A 287 26.90 10.26 -31.65
N GLY A 288 26.89 11.13 -30.65
CA GLY A 288 26.83 12.58 -30.84
C GLY A 288 25.42 13.16 -31.00
N ILE A 289 24.36 12.38 -30.75
CA ILE A 289 23.01 12.93 -30.60
C ILE A 289 22.99 13.84 -29.36
N GLY A 290 23.45 13.31 -28.23
CA GLY A 290 23.47 13.98 -26.93
C GLY A 290 22.25 13.67 -26.06
N ALA A 291 22.34 13.96 -24.77
CA ALA A 291 21.29 13.76 -23.78
C ALA A 291 21.34 14.82 -22.67
N VAL A 292 20.19 15.06 -22.05
CA VAL A 292 20.03 15.88 -20.84
C VAL A 292 19.32 15.07 -19.78
N TYR A 293 19.84 15.08 -18.56
CA TYR A 293 19.32 14.35 -17.41
C TYR A 293 18.77 15.33 -16.38
N ILE A 294 17.60 15.06 -15.84
CA ILE A 294 17.00 15.80 -14.73
C ILE A 294 17.02 14.87 -13.51
N ILE A 295 17.88 15.19 -12.54
CA ILE A 295 18.03 14.42 -11.29
C ILE A 295 17.21 15.12 -10.21
N TYR A 296 16.16 14.43 -9.72
CA TYR A 296 15.22 14.97 -8.74
C TYR A 296 15.92 15.43 -7.45
N GLY A 297 15.75 16.70 -7.08
CA GLY A 297 16.48 17.34 -5.99
C GLY A 297 16.25 16.65 -4.65
N LYS A 298 15.01 16.22 -4.40
CA LYS A 298 14.62 15.44 -3.21
C LYS A 298 15.23 14.03 -3.16
N GLU A 299 15.37 13.35 -4.30
CA GLU A 299 16.07 12.05 -4.36
C GLU A 299 17.57 12.26 -4.07
N LEU A 300 18.17 13.29 -4.69
CA LEU A 300 19.57 13.66 -4.52
C LEU A 300 19.88 14.09 -3.07
N ASN A 301 19.04 14.92 -2.46
CA ASN A 301 19.17 15.34 -1.07
C ASN A 301 19.12 14.13 -0.11
N LYS A 302 18.14 13.23 -0.31
CA LYS A 302 17.97 12.01 0.48
C LYS A 302 19.11 11.00 0.33
N LYS A 303 19.60 10.77 -0.90
CA LYS A 303 20.66 9.77 -1.18
C LYS A 303 22.07 10.31 -0.96
N CYS A 304 22.36 11.52 -1.41
CA CYS A 304 23.72 12.07 -1.44
C CYS A 304 24.04 12.92 -0.21
N LEU A 305 23.09 13.73 0.28
CA LEU A 305 23.43 14.86 1.15
C LEU A 305 23.12 14.58 2.64
N LYS A 306 22.01 13.88 2.94
CA LYS A 306 21.53 13.64 4.33
C LYS A 306 21.71 12.21 4.86
N GLY A 307 22.31 11.28 4.11
CA GLY A 307 22.58 9.90 4.55
C GLY A 307 23.84 9.77 5.42
N ASN A 308 23.85 8.84 6.38
CA ASN A 308 25.05 8.55 7.20
C ASN A 308 26.13 7.73 6.45
N ASP A 309 25.72 6.92 5.47
CA ASP A 309 26.62 6.14 4.61
C ASP A 309 27.12 7.00 3.43
N PHE A 310 28.06 7.90 3.71
CA PHE A 310 28.66 8.78 2.68
C PHE A 310 29.51 7.99 1.68
N LYS A 311 28.90 7.54 0.58
CA LYS A 311 29.64 7.06 -0.60
C LYS A 311 30.32 8.23 -1.30
N GLU A 312 31.64 8.16 -1.48
CA GLU A 312 32.39 9.19 -2.22
C GLU A 312 31.94 9.24 -3.69
N THR A 313 31.78 8.07 -4.32
CA THR A 313 31.32 7.89 -5.70
C THR A 313 29.92 7.26 -5.76
N MET A 314 29.07 7.82 -6.61
CA MET A 314 27.78 7.28 -7.06
C MET A 314 27.71 7.30 -8.58
N TYR A 315 26.86 6.45 -9.16
CA TYR A 315 26.61 6.42 -10.60
C TYR A 315 25.22 6.96 -10.90
N LEU A 316 25.05 7.63 -12.04
CA LEU A 316 23.76 8.19 -12.48
C LEU A 316 22.64 7.13 -12.54
N SER A 317 22.98 5.87 -12.80
CA SER A 317 22.08 4.70 -12.77
C SER A 317 21.54 4.32 -11.38
N GLN A 318 22.04 4.93 -10.30
CA GLN A 318 21.58 4.69 -8.93
C GLN A 318 20.42 5.61 -8.50
N PHE A 319 20.06 6.58 -9.35
CA PHE A 319 18.91 7.48 -9.16
C PHE A 319 17.72 6.92 -9.94
N VAL A 320 16.61 6.67 -9.25
CA VAL A 320 15.47 5.90 -9.79
C VAL A 320 14.47 6.84 -10.48
N SER A 321 14.35 8.08 -10.02
CA SER A 321 13.43 9.06 -10.60
C SER A 321 14.01 9.83 -11.78
N THR A 322 15.31 9.71 -12.07
CA THR A 322 16.00 10.58 -13.05
C THR A 322 15.37 10.51 -14.44
N GLN A 323 14.83 11.64 -14.91
CA GLN A 323 14.31 11.76 -16.26
C GLN A 323 15.47 11.95 -17.24
N ARG A 324 15.38 11.32 -18.43
CA ARG A 324 16.33 11.51 -19.53
C ARG A 324 15.61 12.09 -20.74
N ILE A 325 16.04 13.27 -21.17
CA ILE A 325 15.56 13.98 -22.34
C ILE A 325 16.61 13.84 -23.46
N GLN A 326 16.16 13.52 -24.66
CA GLN A 326 16.97 13.42 -25.87
C GLN A 326 16.07 13.76 -27.06
N ASN A 327 16.63 14.34 -28.12
CA ASN A 327 15.95 14.48 -29.40
C ASN A 327 16.90 13.97 -30.50
N VAL A 328 16.45 12.97 -31.27
CA VAL A 328 17.24 12.28 -32.29
C VAL A 328 17.41 13.06 -33.60
N ASP A 329 16.62 14.11 -33.82
CA ASP A 329 16.72 14.99 -34.99
C ASP A 329 17.91 15.95 -34.89
N PHE A 330 18.52 16.05 -33.71
CA PHE A 330 19.61 16.99 -33.43
C PHE A 330 20.86 16.29 -32.91
N LYS A 331 22.00 16.96 -33.13
CA LYS A 331 23.32 16.56 -32.62
C LYS A 331 23.83 17.55 -31.59
N SER A 332 24.73 17.09 -30.74
CA SER A 332 25.32 17.85 -29.63
C SER A 332 24.25 18.39 -28.64
N PHE A 333 23.14 17.67 -28.49
CA PHE A 333 22.01 18.05 -27.66
C PHE A 333 22.44 18.20 -26.19
N GLY A 334 22.43 19.44 -25.70
CA GLY A 334 22.82 19.76 -24.31
C GLY A 334 24.22 20.37 -24.15
N VAL A 335 24.90 20.85 -25.20
CA VAL A 335 26.20 21.56 -25.03
C VAL A 335 26.07 22.77 -24.09
N THR A 336 24.89 23.39 -24.03
CA THR A 336 24.54 24.44 -23.07
C THR A 336 23.09 24.27 -22.62
N LEU A 337 22.81 24.69 -21.38
CA LEU A 337 21.52 24.64 -20.71
C LEU A 337 21.25 26.02 -20.11
N GLN A 338 20.02 26.53 -20.27
CA GLN A 338 19.57 27.76 -19.63
C GLN A 338 18.14 27.56 -19.12
N VAL A 339 17.96 27.71 -17.79
CA VAL A 339 16.62 27.83 -17.20
C VAL A 339 16.04 29.20 -17.55
N ILE A 340 14.77 29.22 -17.89
CA ILE A 340 13.98 30.39 -18.23
C ILE A 340 12.88 30.46 -17.17
N ASN A 341 12.76 31.59 -16.48
CA ASN A 341 11.68 31.77 -15.51
C ASN A 341 10.34 31.89 -16.24
N ASP A 342 9.40 30.99 -15.93
CA ASP A 342 8.00 30.88 -16.39
C ASP A 342 7.52 32.05 -17.27
N VAL A 343 7.79 32.00 -18.59
CA VAL A 343 7.45 33.12 -19.49
C VAL A 343 6.00 33.11 -19.95
N ASP A 344 5.37 31.95 -20.03
CA ASP A 344 3.98 31.82 -20.48
C ASP A 344 2.95 31.90 -19.33
N ASN A 345 3.45 31.99 -18.09
CA ASN A 345 2.69 32.12 -16.84
C ASN A 345 1.84 30.88 -16.54
N ASN A 346 2.34 29.69 -16.89
CA ASN A 346 1.71 28.41 -16.55
C ASN A 346 2.10 27.88 -15.16
N GLY A 347 3.16 28.41 -14.55
CA GLY A 347 3.67 28.03 -13.23
C GLY A 347 4.82 27.04 -13.21
N ALA A 348 5.49 26.77 -14.34
CA ALA A 348 6.69 25.95 -14.44
C ALA A 348 7.77 26.63 -15.30
N ASP A 349 9.01 26.64 -14.83
CA ASP A 349 10.17 27.18 -15.57
C ASP A 349 10.43 26.39 -16.86
N GLU A 350 10.79 27.07 -17.95
CA GLU A 350 11.19 26.45 -19.20
C GLU A 350 12.71 26.19 -19.29
N LEU A 351 13.12 25.25 -20.15
CA LEU A 351 14.52 24.88 -20.36
C LEU A 351 14.94 25.06 -21.82
N ALA A 352 15.84 26.01 -22.08
CA ALA A 352 16.52 26.10 -23.37
C ALA A 352 17.76 25.20 -23.43
N VAL A 353 17.82 24.36 -24.46
CA VAL A 353 18.87 23.36 -24.69
C VAL A 353 19.59 23.67 -26.01
N GLY A 354 20.90 23.89 -25.94
CA GLY A 354 21.74 24.16 -27.12
C GLY A 354 22.16 22.90 -27.86
N CYS A 355 22.08 22.94 -29.19
CA CYS A 355 22.41 21.86 -30.12
C CYS A 355 23.30 22.41 -31.28
N PRO A 356 24.54 22.87 -31.00
CA PRO A 356 25.35 23.62 -31.95
C PRO A 356 25.73 22.87 -33.24
N GLU A 357 25.96 21.56 -33.22
CA GLU A 357 26.22 20.78 -34.46
C GLU A 357 25.04 20.82 -35.43
N SER A 358 23.80 20.88 -34.92
CA SER A 358 22.60 21.14 -35.74
C SER A 358 22.30 22.63 -35.91
N SER A 359 23.09 23.51 -35.28
CA SER A 359 22.87 24.96 -35.19
C SER A 359 21.45 25.33 -34.72
N ARG A 360 20.96 24.63 -33.68
CA ARG A 360 19.66 24.85 -33.05
C ARG A 360 19.77 25.16 -31.56
N VAL A 361 18.74 25.86 -31.06
CA VAL A 361 18.35 25.85 -29.65
C VAL A 361 16.92 25.35 -29.59
N ILE A 362 16.66 24.41 -28.70
CA ILE A 362 15.34 23.83 -28.45
C ILE A 362 14.85 24.34 -27.10
N MET A 363 13.71 25.01 -27.09
CA MET A 363 13.05 25.44 -25.86
C MET A 363 12.04 24.37 -25.44
N TYR A 364 12.37 23.64 -24.39
CA TYR A 364 11.42 22.75 -23.72
C TYR A 364 10.53 23.63 -22.84
N ARG A 365 9.29 23.80 -23.28
CA ARG A 365 8.22 24.35 -22.45
C ARG A 365 8.06 23.47 -21.22
N GLY A 366 8.28 24.02 -20.03
CA GLY A 366 7.78 23.41 -18.79
C GLY A 366 6.27 23.34 -18.92
N VAL A 367 5.68 22.14 -18.85
CA VAL A 367 4.23 21.95 -18.96
C VAL A 367 3.74 21.39 -17.63
N PRO A 368 2.79 22.07 -16.96
CA PRO A 368 2.17 21.56 -15.74
C PRO A 368 1.55 20.19 -16.04
N SER A 369 1.87 19.18 -15.23
CA SER A 369 1.41 17.81 -15.46
C SER A 369 -0.10 17.67 -15.16
N VAL A 370 -0.94 17.90 -16.17
CA VAL A 370 -2.41 17.93 -16.03
C VAL A 370 -3.00 16.52 -15.91
N GLY A 371 -2.95 15.96 -14.70
CA GLY A 371 -3.58 14.69 -14.35
C GLY A 371 -5.08 14.80 -14.04
N VAL A 372 -5.91 15.43 -14.90
CA VAL A 372 -7.35 15.56 -14.60
C VAL A 372 -8.07 14.23 -14.75
N THR A 373 -8.42 13.62 -13.61
CA THR A 373 -9.21 12.38 -13.56
C THR A 373 -10.68 12.73 -13.33
N VAL A 374 -11.51 12.48 -14.35
CA VAL A 374 -12.97 12.50 -14.19
C VAL A 374 -13.43 11.07 -13.94
N SER A 375 -13.89 10.80 -12.71
CA SER A 375 -14.53 9.54 -12.36
C SER A 375 -16.02 9.73 -12.11
N SER A 376 -16.80 8.72 -12.47
CA SER A 376 -18.26 8.77 -12.40
C SER A 376 -18.79 7.51 -11.75
N HIS A 377 -19.51 7.68 -10.66
CA HIS A 377 -20.01 6.57 -9.84
C HIS A 377 -21.50 6.74 -9.60
N LEU A 378 -22.24 5.65 -9.77
CA LEU A 378 -23.59 5.52 -9.24
C LEU A 378 -23.47 5.26 -7.74
N VAL A 379 -24.07 6.14 -6.93
CA VAL A 379 -24.10 5.96 -5.48
C VAL A 379 -25.38 5.23 -5.10
N GLY A 380 -25.23 3.96 -4.74
CA GLY A 380 -26.29 3.06 -4.30
C GLY A 380 -26.57 1.90 -5.27
N ASP A 381 -26.65 0.67 -4.73
CA ASP A 381 -27.20 -0.50 -5.44
C ASP A 381 -28.72 -0.33 -5.57
N GLN A 382 -29.16 0.45 -6.57
CA GLN A 382 -30.59 0.71 -6.81
C GLN A 382 -31.31 -0.49 -7.42
N ARG A 383 -31.46 -1.53 -6.60
CA ARG A 383 -32.63 -2.41 -6.68
C ARG A 383 -33.88 -1.55 -6.52
N ILE A 384 -34.84 -1.68 -7.43
CA ILE A 384 -36.16 -1.09 -7.27
C ILE A 384 -36.94 -1.96 -6.27
N LEU A 385 -36.64 -1.77 -4.98
CA LEU A 385 -37.40 -2.30 -3.86
C LEU A 385 -38.58 -1.37 -3.58
N HIS A 386 -39.76 -1.94 -3.31
CA HIS A 386 -40.92 -1.15 -2.87
C HIS A 386 -40.61 -0.42 -1.55
N PRO A 387 -41.20 0.76 -1.32
CA PRO A 387 -40.73 1.70 -0.31
C PRO A 387 -41.00 1.23 1.13
N LEU A 388 -39.94 0.76 1.83
CA LEU A 388 -39.97 0.48 3.27
C LEU A 388 -38.65 0.75 4.03
N GLU A 389 -37.51 0.97 3.36
CA GLU A 389 -36.18 1.10 4.00
C GLU A 389 -35.56 2.52 3.87
N ILE A 390 -36.33 3.57 4.20
CA ILE A 390 -35.77 4.94 4.33
C ILE A 390 -36.26 5.62 5.63
N CYS A 391 -35.75 5.13 6.77
CA CYS A 391 -35.56 5.91 8.00
C CYS A 391 -34.76 5.10 9.04
N ILE A 392 -34.00 5.80 9.89
CA ILE A 392 -33.10 5.28 10.95
C ILE A 392 -31.76 4.75 10.42
N LEU A 393 -30.82 5.69 10.18
CA LEU A 393 -29.38 5.41 10.30
C LEU A 393 -28.57 6.69 10.55
N GLU A 394 -28.86 7.40 11.66
CA GLU A 394 -27.86 8.21 12.37
C GLU A 394 -28.36 8.68 13.74
N SER A 395 -27.43 8.78 14.72
CA SER A 395 -27.67 8.85 16.17
C SER A 395 -28.29 7.57 16.79
N ILE A 396 -27.89 7.09 17.97
CA ILE A 396 -27.00 7.64 19.01
C ILE A 396 -25.85 6.66 19.34
N LYS A 397 -24.63 7.18 19.50
CA LYS A 397 -23.42 6.46 19.96
C LYS A 397 -23.39 6.41 21.52
N TYR A 398 -23.11 5.22 22.06
CA TYR A 398 -22.63 4.90 23.44
C TYR A 398 -23.53 5.02 24.70
N LYS A 399 -23.56 3.88 25.42
CA LYS A 399 -23.71 3.69 26.89
C LYS A 399 -24.95 4.24 27.63
N LEU A 400 -25.81 3.30 28.05
CA LEU A 400 -25.80 2.88 29.47
C LEU A 400 -26.16 1.38 29.62
N ASN A 401 -25.70 0.73 30.68
CA ASN A 401 -25.94 -0.70 30.93
C ASN A 401 -27.29 -0.94 31.61
N ALA A 402 -28.21 -1.71 30.99
CA ALA A 402 -29.09 -2.68 31.66
C ALA A 402 -29.90 -3.53 30.66
N MET A 403 -30.06 -4.82 30.99
CA MET A 403 -31.15 -5.73 30.61
C MET A 403 -31.57 -5.88 29.13
N ILE A 404 -31.11 -7.00 28.56
CA ILE A 404 -31.77 -7.92 27.60
C ILE A 404 -33.29 -7.69 27.39
N GLN A 405 -33.76 -7.45 26.14
CA GLN A 405 -34.48 -8.44 25.29
C GLN A 405 -34.99 -7.85 23.95
N ILE A 406 -35.00 -8.71 22.91
CA ILE A 406 -35.52 -8.47 21.54
C ILE A 406 -37.04 -8.77 21.46
N ASN A 407 -37.70 -8.22 20.43
CA ASN A 407 -39.11 -7.78 20.40
C ASN A 407 -39.56 -7.61 18.90
N VAL A 408 -40.49 -8.24 18.13
CA VAL A 408 -41.48 -9.40 18.05
C VAL A 408 -43.05 -9.26 18.14
N LYS A 409 -43.71 -8.16 18.57
CA LYS A 409 -45.11 -8.10 19.17
C LYS A 409 -46.31 -8.40 18.27
N ASN A 410 -46.13 -8.59 16.96
CA ASN A 410 -47.20 -8.97 16.03
C ASN A 410 -47.68 -10.41 16.30
N ILE A 411 -46.77 -11.29 16.72
CA ILE A 411 -47.13 -12.62 17.22
C ILE A 411 -47.83 -12.50 18.61
N SER A 412 -47.58 -11.42 19.37
CA SER A 412 -48.13 -11.19 20.72
C SER A 412 -49.63 -11.00 20.67
N ILE A 413 -50.10 -10.19 19.73
CA ILE A 413 -51.52 -9.84 19.60
C ILE A 413 -52.32 -11.08 19.21
N ILE A 414 -51.79 -11.92 18.31
CA ILE A 414 -52.43 -13.19 17.91
C ILE A 414 -52.47 -14.17 19.09
N PHE A 415 -51.36 -14.39 19.79
CA PHE A 415 -51.36 -15.28 20.97
C PHE A 415 -52.16 -14.71 22.15
N LYS A 416 -52.26 -13.39 22.31
CA LYS A 416 -53.11 -12.74 23.33
C LYS A 416 -54.60 -12.83 22.99
N PHE A 417 -55.00 -12.77 21.73
CA PHE A 417 -56.39 -13.05 21.34
C PHE A 417 -56.74 -14.54 21.42
N LEU A 418 -55.83 -15.46 21.07
CA LEU A 418 -56.06 -16.89 21.32
C LEU A 418 -56.10 -17.22 22.82
N SER A 419 -55.19 -16.68 23.64
CA SER A 419 -55.18 -16.96 25.08
C SER A 419 -56.35 -16.30 25.79
N LEU A 420 -56.74 -15.07 25.41
CA LEU A 420 -57.98 -14.44 25.90
C LEU A 420 -59.22 -15.21 25.43
N GLY A 421 -59.24 -15.73 24.20
CA GLY A 421 -60.31 -16.61 23.71
C GLY A 421 -60.41 -17.93 24.50
N VAL A 422 -59.28 -18.56 24.83
CA VAL A 422 -59.21 -19.77 25.67
C VAL A 422 -59.58 -19.46 27.13
N VAL A 423 -59.17 -18.32 27.68
CA VAL A 423 -59.54 -17.88 29.03
C VAL A 423 -61.02 -17.51 29.11
N ILE A 424 -61.59 -16.87 28.09
CA ILE A 424 -63.04 -16.60 28.02
C ILE A 424 -63.82 -17.92 27.85
N MET A 425 -63.37 -18.83 26.99
CA MET A 425 -63.97 -20.18 26.87
C MET A 425 -63.90 -20.96 28.18
N ALA A 426 -62.77 -20.93 28.89
CA ALA A 426 -62.61 -21.56 30.20
C ALA A 426 -63.48 -20.89 31.27
N ALA A 427 -63.56 -19.55 31.28
CA ALA A 427 -64.42 -18.79 32.18
C ALA A 427 -65.92 -19.04 31.91
N VAL A 428 -66.33 -19.16 30.65
CA VAL A 428 -67.71 -19.54 30.25
C VAL A 428 -68.01 -20.99 30.61
N PHE A 429 -67.04 -21.90 30.54
CA PHE A 429 -67.17 -23.25 31.11
C PHE A 429 -67.20 -23.26 32.65
N TRP A 430 -66.74 -22.20 33.31
CA TRP A 430 -66.78 -22.02 34.77
C TRP A 430 -68.08 -21.35 35.25
N THR A 431 -68.64 -20.41 34.48
CA THR A 431 -69.88 -19.70 34.81
C THR A 431 -71.13 -20.38 34.25
N GLY A 432 -71.01 -21.15 33.17
CA GLY A 432 -72.08 -21.99 32.60
C GLY A 432 -72.34 -23.30 33.36
N ALA A 433 -71.55 -23.59 34.40
CA ALA A 433 -71.81 -24.65 35.36
C ALA A 433 -72.56 -24.05 36.57
N GLU A 434 -73.89 -23.95 36.48
CA GLU A 434 -74.72 -23.30 37.50
C GLU A 434 -74.61 -23.94 38.90
N VAL A 435 -74.83 -23.09 39.91
CA VAL A 435 -74.60 -23.41 41.33
C VAL A 435 -75.81 -24.10 41.96
N GLU A 436 -75.71 -25.41 42.20
CA GLU A 436 -76.62 -26.13 43.14
C GLU A 436 -75.89 -26.70 44.36
N THR A 437 -75.52 -25.80 45.28
CA THR A 437 -75.47 -26.03 46.75
C THR A 437 -74.51 -27.07 47.37
N ARG A 438 -73.74 -26.60 48.38
CA ARG A 438 -73.05 -27.40 49.45
C ARG A 438 -71.91 -28.32 48.95
N SER A 439 -70.98 -28.81 49.80
CA SER A 439 -70.75 -28.60 51.24
C SER A 439 -69.27 -28.26 51.53
N LYS A 440 -68.92 -28.05 52.81
CA LYS A 440 -67.73 -27.30 53.27
C LYS A 440 -66.49 -28.18 53.56
N ASP A 441 -66.18 -29.15 52.70
CA ASP A 441 -65.04 -30.10 52.87
C ASP A 441 -64.52 -30.66 51.52
N ASN A 442 -63.81 -29.87 50.70
CA ASN A 442 -63.16 -30.41 49.47
C ASN A 442 -62.02 -29.58 48.84
N ASP A 443 -61.42 -28.62 49.57
CA ASP A 443 -60.53 -27.61 48.97
C ASP A 443 -59.29 -28.18 48.25
N GLU A 444 -58.77 -29.34 48.67
CA GLU A 444 -57.55 -29.93 48.09
C GLU A 444 -57.68 -30.34 46.61
N GLN A 445 -58.83 -30.88 46.16
CA GLN A 445 -58.94 -31.33 44.76
C GLN A 445 -59.13 -30.17 43.79
N THR A 446 -59.73 -29.07 44.24
CA THR A 446 -59.81 -27.81 43.47
C THR A 446 -58.42 -27.16 43.38
N MET A 447 -57.66 -27.14 44.48
CA MET A 447 -56.27 -26.65 44.49
C MET A 447 -55.34 -27.43 43.55
N ILE A 448 -55.41 -28.77 43.53
CA ILE A 448 -54.54 -29.58 42.65
C ILE A 448 -54.88 -29.39 41.17
N GLY A 449 -56.17 -29.28 40.83
CA GLY A 449 -56.60 -28.93 39.47
C GLY A 449 -56.10 -27.55 39.04
N GLY A 450 -56.22 -26.57 39.94
CA GLY A 450 -55.68 -25.22 39.75
C GLY A 450 -54.16 -25.22 39.59
N ALA A 451 -53.41 -25.91 40.44
CA ALA A 451 -51.94 -25.93 40.40
C ALA A 451 -51.38 -26.52 39.09
N ILE A 452 -52.01 -27.58 38.56
CA ILE A 452 -51.60 -28.20 37.29
C ILE A 452 -51.91 -27.26 36.11
N TRP A 453 -53.10 -26.65 36.07
CA TRP A 453 -53.42 -25.65 35.05
C TRP A 453 -52.53 -24.42 35.15
N THR A 454 -52.24 -23.92 36.36
CA THR A 454 -51.31 -22.81 36.58
C THR A 454 -49.90 -23.15 36.10
N GLN A 455 -49.34 -24.34 36.40
CA GLN A 455 -48.01 -24.67 35.87
C GLN A 455 -47.99 -24.79 34.34
N ILE A 456 -49.01 -25.36 33.72
CA ILE A 456 -49.09 -25.46 32.25
C ILE A 456 -49.27 -24.07 31.62
N VAL A 457 -50.18 -23.25 32.14
CA VAL A 457 -50.47 -21.89 31.62
C VAL A 457 -49.35 -20.90 31.93
N VAL A 458 -48.64 -21.03 33.05
CA VAL A 458 -47.44 -20.22 33.34
C VAL A 458 -46.26 -20.68 32.48
N THR A 459 -46.07 -21.98 32.24
CA THR A 459 -44.99 -22.46 31.35
C THR A 459 -45.23 -22.02 29.90
N ILE A 460 -46.45 -22.23 29.39
CA ILE A 460 -46.83 -21.76 28.04
C ILE A 460 -46.84 -20.23 27.98
N GLY A 461 -47.29 -19.55 29.04
CA GLY A 461 -47.28 -18.09 29.15
C GLY A 461 -45.87 -17.49 29.19
N LEU A 462 -44.91 -18.17 29.82
CA LEU A 462 -43.50 -17.79 29.81
C LEU A 462 -42.87 -18.06 28.44
N ILE A 463 -43.13 -19.21 27.80
CA ILE A 463 -42.66 -19.52 26.44
C ILE A 463 -43.20 -18.49 25.44
N ILE A 464 -44.47 -18.09 25.55
CA ILE A 464 -45.05 -17.00 24.76
C ILE A 464 -44.39 -15.67 25.14
N SER A 465 -44.23 -15.34 26.42
CA SER A 465 -43.61 -14.08 26.86
C SER A 465 -42.16 -13.93 26.42
N THR A 466 -41.39 -15.01 26.30
CA THR A 466 -40.02 -15.00 25.75
C THR A 466 -39.98 -14.79 24.23
N VAL A 467 -41.14 -14.81 23.56
CA VAL A 467 -41.26 -14.70 22.11
C VAL A 467 -41.90 -13.37 21.68
N VAL A 468 -42.53 -12.54 22.56
CA VAL A 468 -43.36 -11.39 22.14
C VAL A 468 -43.86 -10.45 23.27
N ASP A 469 -43.93 -9.09 23.20
CA ASP A 469 -42.99 -7.97 23.00
C ASP A 469 -42.35 -7.55 21.64
N ASP A 470 -41.98 -6.24 21.48
CA ASP A 470 -42.33 -5.13 20.50
C ASP A 470 -42.56 -5.24 18.96
N HIS A 471 -43.57 -4.47 18.50
CA HIS A 471 -44.12 -4.22 17.15
C HIS A 471 -45.36 -3.33 17.36
N ILE A 472 -45.25 -2.20 18.09
CA ILE A 472 -46.20 -1.08 17.92
C ILE A 472 -45.75 -0.32 16.68
N GLN A 473 -45.94 -0.96 15.52
CA GLN A 473 -45.38 -0.54 14.24
C GLN A 473 -46.38 -0.66 13.07
N PRO A 474 -47.31 -1.65 13.00
CA PRO A 474 -48.33 -1.69 11.94
C PRO A 474 -49.24 -0.44 11.87
N PHE A 475 -49.45 0.23 13.00
CA PHE A 475 -50.23 1.48 13.07
C PHE A 475 -49.44 2.72 12.60
N VAL A 476 -48.11 2.57 12.44
CA VAL A 476 -47.19 3.58 11.89
C VAL A 476 -46.88 3.26 10.42
N GLU A 477 -46.68 1.99 10.08
CA GLU A 477 -46.53 1.49 8.72
C GLU A 477 -47.73 1.87 7.84
N GLY A 478 -48.97 1.75 8.36
CA GLY A 478 -50.19 2.20 7.67
C GLY A 478 -50.26 3.71 7.39
N TYR A 479 -49.48 4.53 8.09
CA TYR A 479 -49.34 5.98 7.87
C TYR A 479 -48.26 6.30 6.82
N PHE A 480 -47.20 5.49 6.76
CA PHE A 480 -46.18 5.57 5.69
C PHE A 480 -46.67 5.00 4.35
N LEU A 481 -47.49 3.94 4.37
CA LEU A 481 -48.10 3.31 3.18
C LEU A 481 -48.97 4.28 2.34
N PHE A 482 -49.35 5.43 2.91
CA PHE A 482 -50.19 6.44 2.26
C PHE A 482 -49.43 7.75 1.91
N SER A 483 -48.17 7.89 2.33
CA SER A 483 -47.40 9.14 2.20
C SER A 483 -46.19 9.07 1.25
N ALA A 484 -45.78 7.89 0.80
CA ALA A 484 -44.69 7.69 -0.17
C ALA A 484 -45.21 7.31 -1.57
N MET A 485 -45.67 8.30 -2.35
CA MET A 485 -46.07 8.09 -3.76
C MET A 485 -44.86 7.91 -4.69
N ALA A 486 -44.43 6.66 -4.89
CA ALA A 486 -43.89 6.11 -6.15
C ALA A 486 -43.00 7.03 -7.02
N LEU A 487 -41.85 7.50 -6.48
CA LEU A 487 -40.83 8.24 -7.23
C LEU A 487 -39.43 7.73 -6.90
N LEU A 488 -38.70 7.29 -7.92
CA LEU A 488 -37.30 6.87 -7.81
C LEU A 488 -36.39 8.06 -8.08
N ILE A 489 -35.45 8.33 -7.17
CA ILE A 489 -34.43 9.37 -7.32
C ILE A 489 -33.12 8.70 -7.70
N VAL A 490 -32.67 8.90 -8.93
CA VAL A 490 -31.40 8.38 -9.43
C VAL A 490 -30.34 9.47 -9.34
N THR A 491 -29.27 9.20 -8.59
CA THR A 491 -28.16 10.11 -8.33
C THR A 491 -26.89 9.61 -9.03
N GLY A 492 -26.42 10.37 -10.02
CA GLY A 492 -25.05 10.23 -10.50
C GLY A 492 -24.13 11.07 -9.62
N VAL A 493 -22.90 10.64 -9.42
CA VAL A 493 -21.83 11.50 -8.92
C VAL A 493 -20.78 11.67 -10.01
N ILE A 494 -20.48 12.92 -10.34
CA ILE A 494 -19.36 13.32 -11.19
C ILE A 494 -18.27 13.86 -10.24
N LEU A 495 -17.10 13.23 -10.25
CA LEU A 495 -15.90 13.73 -9.60
C LEU A 495 -14.97 14.30 -10.67
N ILE A 496 -14.43 15.49 -10.42
CA ILE A 496 -13.38 16.12 -11.22
C ILE A 496 -12.19 16.30 -10.28
N ILE A 497 -11.15 15.49 -10.46
CA ILE A 497 -9.93 15.54 -9.63
C ILE A 497 -8.82 16.20 -10.44
N ASN A 498 -8.08 17.11 -9.81
CA ASN A 498 -6.87 17.71 -10.40
C ASN A 498 -5.62 17.02 -9.83
N ASN A 499 -5.16 15.92 -10.44
CA ASN A 499 -3.93 15.23 -10.02
C ASN A 499 -2.65 15.94 -10.53
N GLY A 500 -2.74 17.22 -10.91
CA GLY A 500 -1.60 18.07 -11.26
C GLY A 500 -1.20 18.99 -10.11
N SER A 501 0.05 19.48 -10.15
CA SER A 501 0.64 20.31 -9.09
C SER A 501 0.13 21.77 -9.04
N ILE A 502 -0.74 22.20 -9.98
CA ILE A 502 -1.05 23.63 -10.20
C ILE A 502 -2.55 23.98 -10.02
N LEU A 503 -2.79 25.19 -9.50
CA LEU A 503 -4.10 25.79 -9.21
C LEU A 503 -4.77 26.38 -10.47
N TRP A 504 -5.88 25.78 -10.91
CA TRP A 504 -6.72 26.30 -11.99
C TRP A 504 -7.84 27.19 -11.46
N ARG A 505 -8.00 28.40 -12.00
CA ARG A 505 -9.08 29.33 -11.61
C ARG A 505 -10.08 29.54 -12.76
N ARG A 506 -11.38 29.55 -12.45
CA ARG A 506 -12.50 29.76 -13.41
C ARG A 506 -12.58 28.73 -14.55
N VAL A 507 -12.31 27.46 -14.25
CA VAL A 507 -12.55 26.33 -15.19
C VAL A 507 -14.05 26.24 -15.50
N ARG A 508 -14.43 26.18 -16.78
CA ARG A 508 -15.84 26.08 -17.18
C ARG A 508 -16.24 24.62 -17.36
N ALA A 509 -17.18 24.17 -16.53
CA ALA A 509 -17.81 22.85 -16.63
C ALA A 509 -19.24 23.00 -17.15
N ILE A 510 -19.57 22.31 -18.25
CA ILE A 510 -20.91 22.29 -18.85
C ILE A 510 -21.46 20.87 -18.75
N ILE A 511 -22.64 20.71 -18.15
CA ILE A 511 -23.31 19.41 -18.01
C ILE A 511 -24.62 19.43 -18.78
N LYS A 512 -24.89 18.39 -19.58
CA LYS A 512 -26.06 18.28 -20.45
C LYS A 512 -26.83 16.98 -20.23
N TRP A 513 -28.16 17.06 -20.31
CA TRP A 513 -29.08 15.92 -20.38
C TRP A 513 -30.06 16.05 -21.53
N LYS A 514 -30.28 14.96 -22.26
CA LYS A 514 -31.42 14.82 -23.17
C LYS A 514 -32.69 14.53 -22.38
N LYS A 515 -33.79 15.20 -22.70
CA LYS A 515 -35.07 15.00 -22.02
C LYS A 515 -35.64 13.62 -22.36
N GLN A 516 -36.01 12.86 -21.33
CA GLN A 516 -36.64 11.55 -21.45
C GLN A 516 -38.05 11.61 -20.88
N ILE A 517 -39.01 10.95 -21.54
CA ILE A 517 -40.44 11.03 -21.21
C ILE A 517 -40.74 10.49 -19.80
N PHE A 518 -39.95 9.52 -19.34
CA PHE A 518 -40.05 8.91 -18.00
C PHE A 518 -39.32 9.68 -16.88
N ILE A 519 -38.61 10.78 -17.21
CA ILE A 519 -37.91 11.62 -16.22
C ILE A 519 -38.70 12.91 -15.99
N LYS A 520 -39.22 13.06 -14.76
CA LYS A 520 -40.06 14.18 -14.34
C LYS A 520 -39.27 15.47 -14.07
N GLU A 521 -38.05 15.34 -13.58
CA GLU A 521 -37.20 16.50 -13.23
C GLU A 521 -35.71 16.16 -13.29
N TYR A 522 -34.90 17.19 -13.57
CA TYR A 522 -33.44 17.20 -13.56
C TYR A 522 -32.96 18.29 -12.61
N LYS A 523 -32.07 17.95 -11.68
CA LYS A 523 -31.50 18.86 -10.67
C LYS A 523 -30.01 18.62 -10.49
N ILE A 524 -29.30 19.61 -9.95
CA ILE A 524 -27.99 19.44 -9.33
C ILE A 524 -28.17 19.80 -7.84
N PHE A 525 -27.81 18.88 -6.95
CA PHE A 525 -28.07 19.04 -5.51
C PHE A 525 -26.88 19.63 -4.73
N GLN A 526 -25.65 19.40 -5.20
CA GLN A 526 -24.44 19.85 -4.51
C GLN A 526 -23.28 20.05 -5.48
N THR A 527 -22.49 21.10 -5.22
CA THR A 527 -21.11 21.27 -5.66
C THR A 527 -20.24 21.47 -4.42
N SER A 528 -19.03 20.90 -4.36
CA SER A 528 -18.22 20.87 -3.12
C SER A 528 -17.64 22.22 -2.67
N VAL A 529 -17.67 23.24 -3.54
CA VAL A 529 -17.43 24.65 -3.21
C VAL A 529 -18.52 25.48 -3.90
N THR A 530 -18.90 26.63 -3.33
CA THR A 530 -19.94 27.52 -3.86
C THR A 530 -19.63 27.95 -5.30
N THR A 531 -20.39 27.40 -6.26
CA THR A 531 -20.26 27.73 -7.69
C THR A 531 -21.64 27.94 -8.29
N ASP A 532 -21.84 29.08 -8.95
CA ASP A 532 -23.13 29.48 -9.53
C ASP A 532 -23.43 28.68 -10.81
N CYS A 533 -23.91 27.46 -10.64
CA CYS A 533 -24.34 26.58 -11.74
C CYS A 533 -25.62 27.10 -12.42
N VAL A 534 -25.48 27.92 -13.46
CA VAL A 534 -26.60 28.51 -14.19
C VAL A 534 -27.29 27.45 -15.06
N ARG A 535 -28.58 27.22 -14.82
CA ARG A 535 -29.42 26.34 -15.64
C ARG A 535 -29.85 27.04 -16.93
N GLN A 536 -29.77 26.33 -18.06
CA GLN A 536 -30.28 26.71 -19.36
C GLN A 536 -31.12 25.55 -19.94
N ASN A 537 -32.37 25.81 -20.33
CA ASN A 537 -33.26 24.80 -20.93
C ASN A 537 -33.48 25.10 -22.41
N THR A 538 -33.44 24.08 -23.27
CA THR A 538 -33.96 24.15 -24.65
C THR A 538 -35.28 23.38 -24.75
N SER A 539 -35.80 23.14 -25.96
CA SER A 539 -36.91 22.21 -26.22
C SER A 539 -36.54 20.78 -25.84
N GLU A 540 -35.36 20.32 -26.22
CA GLU A 540 -34.94 18.92 -26.22
C GLU A 540 -33.97 18.55 -25.08
N GLU A 541 -33.21 19.53 -24.56
CA GLU A 541 -32.14 19.31 -23.59
C GLU A 541 -32.27 20.20 -22.35
N VAL A 542 -31.58 19.80 -21.27
CA VAL A 542 -31.38 20.54 -20.04
C VAL A 542 -29.88 20.66 -19.80
N THR A 543 -29.39 21.89 -19.72
CA THR A 543 -27.96 22.22 -19.57
C THR A 543 -27.73 22.99 -18.27
N TYR A 544 -26.58 22.75 -17.63
CA TYR A 544 -26.08 23.55 -16.51
C TYR A 544 -24.64 23.98 -16.81
N VAL A 545 -24.30 25.24 -16.52
CA VAL A 545 -22.95 25.79 -16.68
C VAL A 545 -22.42 26.23 -15.32
N CYS A 546 -21.37 25.56 -14.84
CA CYS A 546 -20.71 25.83 -13.56
C CYS A 546 -19.30 26.39 -13.81
N MET A 547 -18.84 27.27 -12.91
CA MET A 547 -17.50 27.87 -12.96
C MET A 547 -16.69 27.44 -11.72
N LEU A 548 -15.68 26.60 -11.91
CA LEU A 548 -14.92 25.94 -10.85
C LEU A 548 -13.53 26.59 -10.63
N THR A 549 -12.90 26.29 -9.49
CA THR A 549 -11.50 26.64 -9.19
C THR A 549 -10.83 25.41 -8.59
N LEU A 550 -10.02 24.71 -9.37
CA LEU A 550 -9.43 23.41 -9.03
C LEU A 550 -8.02 23.63 -8.46
N GLU A 551 -7.86 23.54 -7.15
CA GLU A 551 -6.55 23.56 -6.49
C GLU A 551 -5.77 22.25 -6.77
N PRO A 552 -4.44 22.20 -6.55
CA PRO A 552 -3.65 20.97 -6.69
C PRO A 552 -4.23 19.85 -5.80
N ASN A 553 -4.36 18.64 -6.34
CA ASN A 553 -4.98 17.48 -5.67
C ASN A 553 -6.43 17.70 -5.16
N SER A 554 -7.12 18.76 -5.60
CA SER A 554 -8.50 19.02 -5.18
C SER A 554 -9.51 18.13 -5.90
N ILE A 555 -10.59 17.80 -5.19
CA ILE A 555 -11.69 16.95 -5.68
C ILE A 555 -12.98 17.79 -5.75
N PHE A 556 -13.45 18.04 -6.97
CA PHE A 556 -14.70 18.73 -7.23
C PHE A 556 -15.83 17.73 -7.49
N LYS A 557 -16.75 17.61 -6.54
CA LYS A 557 -17.92 16.73 -6.60
C LYS A 557 -19.11 17.51 -7.14
N ILE A 558 -19.76 17.02 -8.18
CA ILE A 558 -21.03 17.53 -8.70
C ILE A 558 -22.05 16.39 -8.65
N ILE A 559 -23.20 16.61 -8.01
CA ILE A 559 -24.24 15.59 -7.81
C ILE A 559 -25.49 15.93 -8.65
N PRO A 560 -25.57 15.46 -9.91
CA PRO A 560 -26.80 15.47 -10.67
C PRO A 560 -27.82 14.42 -10.20
N THR A 561 -29.08 14.82 -10.11
CA THR A 561 -30.19 13.96 -9.69
C THR A 561 -31.34 14.02 -10.70
N THR A 562 -31.96 12.87 -10.95
CA THR A 562 -33.10 12.73 -11.85
C THR A 562 -34.22 11.96 -11.17
N ILE A 563 -35.47 12.34 -11.44
CA ILE A 563 -36.67 11.77 -10.80
C ILE A 563 -37.46 10.96 -11.82
N ILE A 564 -37.63 9.67 -11.56
CA ILE A 564 -38.28 8.69 -12.46
C ILE A 564 -39.62 8.24 -11.85
N MET A 565 -40.63 8.03 -12.69
CA MET A 565 -41.94 7.49 -12.29
C MET A 565 -41.98 5.96 -12.43
N GLU A 566 -42.35 5.28 -11.35
CA GLU A 566 -42.32 3.81 -11.21
C GLU A 566 -43.07 3.08 -12.34
N ASN A 567 -44.30 3.54 -12.64
CA ASN A 567 -45.18 2.96 -13.67
C ASN A 567 -44.60 3.00 -15.10
N ASP A 568 -43.65 3.89 -15.38
CA ASP A 568 -43.04 4.03 -16.70
C ASP A 568 -41.78 3.16 -16.86
N VAL A 569 -41.19 2.65 -15.76
CA VAL A 569 -39.97 1.82 -15.80
C VAL A 569 -40.23 0.48 -16.50
N GLU A 570 -41.33 -0.22 -16.20
CA GLU A 570 -41.70 -1.45 -16.90
C GLU A 570 -41.95 -1.25 -18.40
N LYS A 571 -42.32 -0.04 -18.82
CA LYS A 571 -42.73 0.30 -20.19
C LYS A 571 -41.56 0.69 -21.11
N TYR A 572 -40.52 1.35 -20.58
CA TYR A 572 -39.41 1.87 -21.38
C TYR A 572 -38.04 1.18 -21.10
N ARG A 573 -37.99 0.18 -20.22
CA ARG A 573 -36.80 -0.69 -20.07
C ARG A 573 -36.52 -1.49 -21.35
N VAL A 574 -35.25 -1.78 -21.61
CA VAL A 574 -34.79 -2.67 -22.68
C VAL A 574 -34.19 -3.91 -22.03
N GLY A 575 -34.88 -5.04 -22.11
CA GLY A 575 -34.58 -6.18 -21.24
C GLY A 575 -34.67 -5.75 -19.77
N ASP A 576 -33.72 -6.20 -18.97
CA ASP A 576 -33.64 -5.88 -17.53
C ASP A 576 -32.81 -4.61 -17.23
N THR A 577 -32.66 -3.68 -18.20
CA THR A 577 -31.95 -2.41 -18.02
C THR A 577 -32.71 -1.16 -18.47
N LEU A 578 -32.48 -0.04 -17.78
CA LEU A 578 -32.91 1.31 -18.17
C LEU A 578 -31.69 2.25 -18.17
N ASN A 579 -31.45 2.92 -19.30
CA ASN A 579 -30.25 3.72 -19.51
C ASN A 579 -30.55 5.23 -19.50
N ILE A 580 -29.73 6.00 -18.78
CA ILE A 580 -29.81 7.46 -18.69
C ILE A 580 -28.44 8.05 -19.01
N SER A 581 -28.33 8.75 -20.14
CA SER A 581 -27.08 9.38 -20.58
C SER A 581 -27.01 10.87 -20.24
N SER A 582 -25.86 11.30 -19.75
CA SER A 582 -25.46 12.70 -19.59
C SER A 582 -24.10 12.93 -20.26
N SER A 583 -23.74 14.20 -20.48
CA SER A 583 -22.38 14.56 -20.86
C SER A 583 -21.84 15.73 -20.05
N LEU A 584 -20.53 15.70 -19.80
CA LEU A 584 -19.73 16.76 -19.20
C LEU A 584 -18.74 17.25 -20.25
N GLU A 585 -18.67 18.57 -20.43
CA GLU A 585 -17.62 19.24 -21.18
C GLU A 585 -16.81 20.12 -20.22
N LEU A 586 -15.50 19.86 -20.12
CA LEU A 586 -14.56 20.73 -19.43
C LEU A 586 -13.78 21.55 -20.45
N TYR A 587 -13.73 22.87 -20.25
CA TYR A 587 -12.93 23.79 -21.03
C TYR A 587 -11.81 24.34 -20.14
N LEU A 588 -10.58 23.95 -20.43
CA LEU A 588 -9.38 24.43 -19.74
C LEU A 588 -8.85 25.67 -20.47
N LEU A 589 -8.58 26.73 -19.70
CA LEU A 589 -7.98 27.98 -20.18
C LEU A 589 -6.72 28.24 -19.32
N PRO A 590 -5.58 28.65 -19.91
CA PRO A 590 -5.44 29.17 -21.29
C PRO A 590 -5.16 28.10 -22.37
N THR A 591 -5.14 26.80 -22.05
CA THR A 591 -4.71 25.74 -22.98
C THR A 591 -5.66 25.48 -24.16
N GLU A 592 -6.86 26.08 -24.17
CA GLU A 592 -7.99 25.82 -25.08
C GLU A 592 -8.44 24.34 -25.17
N GLU A 593 -7.89 23.48 -24.31
CA GLU A 593 -8.15 22.05 -24.38
C GLU A 593 -9.55 21.72 -23.86
N LYS A 594 -10.37 21.15 -24.74
CA LYS A 594 -11.68 20.61 -24.39
C LYS A 594 -11.55 19.12 -24.06
N LYS A 595 -12.01 18.73 -22.87
CA LYS A 595 -12.24 17.31 -22.52
C LYS A 595 -13.74 17.04 -22.48
N GLU A 596 -14.20 16.09 -23.28
CA GLU A 596 -15.58 15.61 -23.28
C GLU A 596 -15.68 14.25 -22.59
N PHE A 597 -16.71 14.07 -21.76
CA PHE A 597 -17.00 12.82 -21.08
C PHE A 597 -18.50 12.51 -21.18
N SER A 598 -18.86 11.39 -21.82
CA SER A 598 -20.23 10.89 -21.85
C SER A 598 -20.43 9.81 -20.79
N LEU A 599 -21.35 10.05 -19.84
CA LEU A 599 -21.71 9.10 -18.80
C LEU A 599 -23.06 8.48 -19.14
N THR A 600 -23.15 7.15 -19.20
CA THR A 600 -24.44 6.43 -19.27
C THR A 600 -24.64 5.63 -18.00
N THR A 601 -25.54 6.11 -17.15
CA THR A 601 -26.09 5.38 -16.01
C THR A 601 -26.93 4.21 -16.53
N VAL A 602 -26.62 2.98 -16.09
CA VAL A 602 -27.37 1.76 -16.41
C VAL A 602 -28.01 1.24 -15.13
N ILE A 603 -29.34 1.32 -15.05
CA ILE A 603 -30.14 0.83 -13.92
C ILE A 603 -30.55 -0.62 -14.24
N LYS A 604 -30.22 -1.59 -13.39
CA LYS A 604 -30.62 -3.00 -13.55
C LYS A 604 -31.87 -3.32 -12.75
N TYR A 605 -32.81 -4.03 -13.37
CA TYR A 605 -34.06 -4.46 -12.75
C TYR A 605 -34.06 -5.97 -12.49
N HIS A 606 -33.99 -6.37 -11.21
CA HIS A 606 -34.02 -7.78 -10.82
C HIS A 606 -35.41 -8.17 -10.30
N LYS A 607 -36.02 -9.17 -10.95
CA LYS A 607 -37.35 -9.69 -10.60
C LYS A 607 -37.24 -10.95 -9.76
N GLU A 608 -37.63 -10.88 -8.49
CA GLU A 608 -37.66 -12.06 -7.61
C GLU A 608 -38.73 -13.08 -8.04
N LEU A 609 -38.43 -14.37 -7.83
CA LEU A 609 -39.37 -15.47 -8.01
C LEU A 609 -40.40 -15.48 -6.87
N SER A 610 -41.52 -14.79 -7.06
CA SER A 610 -42.63 -14.88 -6.13
C SER A 610 -43.25 -16.28 -6.12
N ILE A 611 -43.33 -16.90 -4.94
CA ILE A 611 -44.15 -18.11 -4.73
C ILE A 611 -45.59 -17.72 -5.02
N GLY A 612 -46.12 -18.21 -6.14
CA GLY A 612 -47.38 -17.77 -6.74
C GLY A 612 -48.65 -18.11 -5.95
N GLN A 613 -49.80 -18.03 -6.63
CA GLN A 613 -51.15 -17.97 -6.04
C GLN A 613 -51.56 -19.15 -5.12
N ASN A 614 -50.74 -20.21 -5.00
CA ASN A 614 -51.03 -21.41 -4.21
C ASN A 614 -50.69 -21.30 -2.70
N LYS A 615 -50.28 -20.12 -2.20
CA LYS A 615 -50.05 -19.89 -0.75
C LYS A 615 -51.16 -20.44 0.18
N PRO A 616 -52.48 -20.20 -0.05
CA PRO A 616 -53.53 -20.78 0.81
C PRO A 616 -53.63 -22.31 0.72
N LEU A 617 -53.26 -22.93 -0.42
CA LEU A 617 -53.25 -24.38 -0.57
C LEU A 617 -52.16 -25.03 0.30
N ILE A 618 -50.97 -24.43 0.33
CA ILE A 618 -49.85 -24.89 1.15
C ILE A 618 -50.20 -24.77 2.64
N ILE A 619 -50.82 -23.65 3.05
CA ILE A 619 -51.31 -23.45 4.43
C ILE A 619 -52.38 -24.49 4.78
N ALA A 620 -53.34 -24.76 3.90
CA ALA A 620 -54.37 -25.77 4.12
C ALA A 620 -53.78 -27.19 4.31
N ILE A 621 -52.80 -27.57 3.48
CA ILE A 621 -52.09 -28.85 3.61
C ILE A 621 -51.37 -28.94 4.95
N ALA A 622 -50.65 -27.90 5.37
CA ALA A 622 -49.95 -27.88 6.66
C ALA A 622 -50.91 -28.01 7.86
N VAL A 623 -52.07 -27.33 7.82
CA VAL A 623 -53.11 -27.44 8.86
C VAL A 623 -53.72 -28.84 8.90
N ILE A 624 -53.98 -29.47 7.75
CA ILE A 624 -54.51 -30.85 7.69
C ILE A 624 -53.50 -31.84 8.30
N VAL A 625 -52.22 -31.71 7.99
CA VAL A 625 -51.15 -32.55 8.57
C VAL A 625 -51.08 -32.38 10.09
N ALA A 626 -51.13 -31.13 10.59
CA ALA A 626 -51.13 -30.86 12.03
C ALA A 626 -52.34 -31.47 12.76
N LEU A 627 -53.54 -31.39 12.16
CA LEU A 627 -54.76 -31.99 12.72
C LEU A 627 -54.72 -33.52 12.73
N LEU A 628 -54.14 -34.16 11.70
CA LEU A 628 -53.93 -35.61 11.67
C LEU A 628 -52.94 -36.08 12.75
N ILE A 629 -51.86 -35.34 12.98
CA ILE A 629 -50.90 -35.60 14.07
C ILE A 629 -51.59 -35.46 15.43
N LEU A 630 -52.39 -34.41 15.63
CA LEU A 630 -53.14 -34.21 16.88
C LEU A 630 -54.15 -35.34 17.14
N ALA A 631 -54.87 -35.79 16.11
CA ALA A 631 -55.80 -36.92 16.21
C ALA A 631 -55.07 -38.24 16.55
N LEU A 632 -53.88 -38.47 15.98
CA LEU A 632 -53.03 -39.61 16.30
C LEU A 632 -52.58 -39.59 17.76
N VAL A 633 -52.14 -38.43 18.27
CA VAL A 633 -51.76 -38.25 19.69
C VAL A 633 -52.94 -38.53 20.63
N ILE A 634 -54.14 -38.00 20.32
CA ILE A 634 -55.35 -38.25 21.11
C ILE A 634 -55.73 -39.74 21.11
N TYR A 635 -55.61 -40.42 19.96
CA TYR A 635 -55.82 -41.86 19.84
C TYR A 635 -54.82 -42.66 20.71
N ILE A 636 -53.53 -42.30 20.66
CA ILE A 636 -52.48 -42.93 21.47
C ILE A 636 -52.75 -42.75 22.97
N LEU A 637 -53.06 -41.52 23.44
CA LEU A 637 -53.40 -41.24 24.83
C LEU A 637 -54.65 -42.02 25.29
N ARG A 638 -55.66 -42.16 24.42
CA ARG A 638 -56.86 -42.98 24.69
C ARG A 638 -56.53 -44.48 24.76
N LYS A 639 -55.64 -44.98 23.91
CA LYS A 639 -55.20 -46.39 23.90
C LYS A 639 -54.33 -46.75 25.11
N ILE A 640 -53.48 -45.82 25.56
CA ILE A 640 -52.68 -45.90 26.81
C ILE A 640 -53.59 -45.84 28.06
N GLY A 641 -54.86 -45.43 27.91
CA GLY A 641 -55.84 -45.45 28.99
C GLY A 641 -55.85 -44.20 29.87
N PHE A 642 -55.17 -43.13 29.45
CA PHE A 642 -55.04 -41.85 30.17
C PHE A 642 -56.38 -41.27 30.66
N PHE A 643 -57.46 -41.53 29.92
CA PHE A 643 -58.82 -41.05 30.23
C PHE A 643 -59.67 -42.00 31.09
N LYS A 644 -59.13 -43.11 31.62
CA LYS A 644 -59.84 -44.01 32.54
C LYS A 644 -59.62 -43.60 34.01
N ARG A 645 -60.61 -42.92 34.62
CA ARG A 645 -60.62 -42.62 36.06
C ARG A 645 -60.84 -43.87 36.91
N ASN A 646 -59.87 -44.24 37.74
CA ASN A 646 -60.06 -45.17 38.87
C ASN A 646 -60.76 -44.46 40.05
N THR A 647 -61.60 -45.18 40.79
CA THR A 647 -62.40 -44.63 41.89
C THR A 647 -61.58 -44.40 43.18
N LYS A 648 -61.84 -43.28 43.85
CA LYS A 648 -61.08 -42.70 45.00
C LYS A 648 -60.79 -43.64 46.17
N LYS A 649 -61.53 -44.76 46.32
CA LYS A 649 -61.32 -45.75 47.38
C LYS A 649 -60.05 -46.60 47.21
N LYS A 650 -59.59 -46.89 45.99
CA LYS A 650 -58.48 -47.83 45.77
C LYS A 650 -57.10 -47.25 46.12
N LEU A 651 -56.88 -46.00 45.70
CA LEU A 651 -55.63 -45.25 45.91
C LEU A 651 -55.26 -45.03 47.39
N ILE A 652 -56.25 -44.99 48.29
CA ILE A 652 -56.03 -44.81 49.74
C ILE A 652 -55.48 -46.09 50.38
N GLN A 653 -55.83 -47.26 49.85
CA GLN A 653 -55.34 -48.54 50.34
C GLN A 653 -53.91 -48.81 49.85
N GLU A 654 -53.65 -48.61 48.56
CA GLU A 654 -52.34 -48.76 47.92
C GLU A 654 -51.27 -47.84 48.59
N LYS A 655 -51.64 -46.61 48.97
CA LYS A 655 -50.71 -45.68 49.64
C LYS A 655 -50.27 -46.14 51.05
N ARG A 656 -51.10 -46.88 51.80
CA ARG A 656 -50.72 -47.43 53.12
C ARG A 656 -49.77 -48.62 53.03
N GLU A 657 -49.82 -49.40 51.96
CA GLU A 657 -48.91 -50.54 51.76
C GLU A 657 -47.51 -50.08 51.30
N ASP A 658 -47.43 -49.00 50.51
CA ASP A 658 -46.16 -48.50 49.99
C ASP A 658 -45.31 -47.76 51.04
N GLU A 659 -45.93 -47.13 52.03
CA GLU A 659 -45.24 -46.61 53.22
C GLU A 659 -44.68 -47.76 54.09
N LEU A 660 -45.42 -48.87 54.21
CA LEU A 660 -44.94 -50.08 54.92
C LEU A 660 -43.75 -50.76 54.22
N ARG A 661 -43.63 -50.64 52.89
CA ARG A 661 -42.52 -51.24 52.11
C ARG A 661 -41.21 -50.47 52.23
N LYS A 662 -41.24 -49.16 52.52
CA LYS A 662 -40.04 -48.30 52.53
C LYS A 662 -39.21 -48.39 53.81
N SER A 663 -39.71 -49.05 54.86
CA SER A 663 -38.98 -49.27 56.11
C SER A 663 -38.13 -50.55 56.13
N VAL A 664 -38.29 -51.46 55.16
CA VAL A 664 -37.65 -52.80 55.17
C VAL A 664 -36.80 -53.03 53.92
N LYS A 665 -35.60 -52.41 53.88
CA LYS A 665 -34.49 -52.86 53.03
C LYS A 665 -33.11 -52.37 53.52
N ARG A 666 -32.55 -53.08 54.50
CA ARG A 666 -31.10 -53.25 54.67
C ARG A 666 -30.68 -54.58 54.03
N MET A 667 -29.36 -54.73 53.84
CA MET A 667 -28.65 -55.93 53.37
C MET A 667 -28.69 -56.26 51.87
N ALA A 668 -27.51 -56.65 51.38
CA ALA A 668 -27.20 -57.35 50.14
C ALA A 668 -27.10 -58.88 50.48
N PRO A 669 -26.53 -59.81 49.66
CA PRO A 669 -25.82 -59.66 48.38
C PRO A 669 -26.10 -60.76 47.32
N SER A 670 -25.24 -60.79 46.29
CA SER A 670 -24.75 -61.96 45.54
C SER A 670 -25.60 -62.58 44.42
N GLY A 671 -24.88 -63.18 43.45
CA GLY A 671 -25.39 -64.12 42.44
C GLY A 671 -25.87 -63.50 41.12
N ALA A 672 -25.67 -64.10 39.94
CA ALA A 672 -24.48 -64.69 39.30
C ALA A 672 -24.88 -65.21 37.90
N ASN A 673 -23.91 -65.23 36.98
CA ASN A 673 -23.77 -66.21 35.88
C ASN A 673 -24.74 -66.29 34.67
N ASP A 674 -24.10 -66.55 33.53
CA ASP A 674 -24.47 -67.43 32.40
C ASP A 674 -25.63 -67.10 31.44
N ALA A 675 -25.64 -67.54 30.18
CA ALA A 675 -24.54 -67.85 29.22
C ALA A 675 -25.16 -68.25 27.85
N SER A 676 -24.36 -68.15 26.77
CA SER A 676 -24.40 -69.03 25.56
C SER A 676 -25.63 -68.88 24.61
N THR A 677 -25.61 -69.23 23.31
CA THR A 677 -24.52 -69.44 22.32
C THR A 677 -25.10 -69.52 20.88
N SER A 678 -24.42 -68.92 19.90
CA SER A 678 -24.27 -69.42 18.50
C SER A 678 -25.55 -69.52 17.60
N SER A 679 -25.53 -69.79 16.29
CA SER A 679 -24.45 -70.11 15.32
C SER A 679 -24.81 -69.79 13.85
N GLY A 680 -23.84 -69.31 13.04
CA GLY A 680 -23.63 -69.67 11.62
C GLY A 680 -24.61 -69.21 10.52
N SER A 681 -24.28 -69.28 9.21
CA SER A 681 -22.98 -69.51 8.54
C SER A 681 -23.07 -69.38 6.99
N THR A 682 -21.92 -69.24 6.30
CA THR A 682 -21.69 -69.34 4.82
C THR A 682 -22.20 -68.17 3.93
N GLY A 683 -21.57 -67.83 2.78
CA GLY A 683 -20.27 -68.29 2.24
C GLY A 683 -19.85 -67.75 0.86
N LEU A 684 -18.60 -67.27 0.77
CA LEU A 684 -17.59 -67.37 -0.34
C LEU A 684 -18.00 -67.70 -1.81
N GLN A 685 -17.56 -66.88 -2.78
CA GLN A 685 -16.38 -67.15 -3.65
C GLN A 685 -16.02 -65.99 -4.64
N ASN A 686 -14.93 -66.15 -5.42
CA ASN A 686 -14.16 -65.09 -6.11
C ASN A 686 -14.14 -65.21 -7.65
N LYS A 687 -13.82 -64.09 -8.35
CA LYS A 687 -12.92 -63.92 -9.55
C LYS A 687 -13.36 -62.70 -10.38
N ALA A 688 -12.56 -62.10 -11.27
CA ALA A 688 -11.10 -61.86 -11.37
C ALA A 688 -10.83 -60.87 -12.55
N LEU A 689 -9.60 -60.37 -12.67
CA LEU A 689 -9.08 -59.40 -13.66
C LEU A 689 -9.63 -59.52 -15.10
N GLU A 690 -9.76 -58.37 -15.78
CA GLU A 690 -8.92 -58.09 -16.96
C GLU A 690 -8.70 -56.58 -17.17
N SER A 691 -7.80 -56.20 -18.07
CA SER A 691 -7.19 -54.85 -18.16
C SER A 691 -7.07 -54.33 -19.59
N THR A 692 -7.25 -53.03 -19.80
CA THR A 692 -6.83 -52.31 -21.03
C THR A 692 -6.37 -50.89 -20.71
N GLU A 693 -5.26 -50.50 -21.31
CA GLU A 693 -4.62 -49.17 -21.23
C GLU A 693 -4.96 -48.29 -22.47
N ILE A 694 -4.21 -47.19 -22.67
CA ILE A 694 -4.02 -46.42 -23.93
C ILE A 694 -5.16 -45.40 -24.25
N PRO A 695 -4.85 -44.12 -24.58
CA PRO A 695 -3.82 -43.23 -24.04
C PRO A 695 -4.34 -41.79 -23.78
N PHE A 696 -3.58 -40.95 -23.04
CA PHE A 696 -3.65 -39.50 -23.26
C PHE A 696 -2.56 -39.12 -24.28
N LYS A 697 -2.94 -38.63 -25.46
CA LYS A 697 -2.00 -38.19 -26.51
C LYS A 697 -1.97 -36.66 -26.59
N SER A 698 -0.78 -36.11 -26.70
CA SER A 698 -0.53 -34.69 -26.98
C SER A 698 -0.85 -34.33 -28.43
N GLU A 699 -1.55 -33.22 -28.65
CA GLU A 699 -1.35 -32.29 -29.78
C GLU A 699 -2.26 -31.05 -29.58
N CYS A 700 -1.63 -29.88 -29.40
CA CYS A 700 -2.25 -28.56 -29.57
C CYS A 700 -1.19 -27.62 -30.15
N SER A 701 -0.90 -27.80 -31.44
CA SER A 701 -0.39 -26.73 -32.28
C SER A 701 -1.59 -26.09 -32.97
N ASP A 702 -1.87 -24.83 -32.66
CA ASP A 702 -1.63 -23.76 -33.62
C ASP A 702 -1.60 -22.41 -32.90
N ILE A 703 -0.85 -21.47 -33.47
CA ILE A 703 -0.64 -20.12 -32.94
C ILE A 703 -1.46 -19.17 -33.80
N GLU A 704 -2.34 -18.39 -33.18
CA GLU A 704 -2.88 -17.19 -33.81
C GLU A 704 -2.86 -16.04 -32.80
N ILE A 705 -2.54 -14.83 -33.30
CA ILE A 705 -2.14 -13.67 -32.49
C ILE A 705 -3.20 -12.58 -32.62
N CYS A 706 -3.82 -12.21 -31.50
CA CYS A 706 -4.52 -10.94 -31.24
C CYS A 706 -4.72 -10.86 -29.71
N GLU A 707 -4.59 -9.72 -29.03
CA GLU A 707 -3.97 -8.43 -29.31
C GLU A 707 -3.84 -7.74 -27.93
N GLU A 708 -2.72 -7.10 -27.61
CA GLU A 708 -2.57 -6.41 -26.31
C GLU A 708 -3.23 -5.03 -26.37
N ASP A 709 -4.22 -4.75 -25.50
CA ASP A 709 -4.39 -3.37 -24.99
C ASP A 709 -5.29 -3.23 -23.75
N ASN A 710 -5.14 -2.10 -23.04
CA ASN A 710 -6.07 -1.53 -22.05
C ASN A 710 -6.42 -2.31 -20.75
N LEU A 711 -5.43 -2.58 -19.88
CA LEU A 711 -5.67 -2.83 -18.44
C LEU A 711 -4.69 -2.09 -17.50
N ILE A 712 -4.71 -0.75 -17.52
CA ILE A 712 -4.03 0.10 -16.52
C ILE A 712 -4.93 1.28 -16.10
N LYS A 713 -5.72 1.11 -15.02
CA LYS A 713 -6.16 2.19 -14.08
C LYS A 713 -7.05 1.69 -12.93
N THR A 714 -6.44 1.03 -11.94
CA THR A 714 -7.08 0.72 -10.64
C THR A 714 -6.12 0.56 -9.45
N ARG A 715 -4.79 0.57 -9.66
CA ARG A 715 -3.80 0.08 -8.68
C ARG A 715 -3.52 0.97 -7.47
N GLU A 716 -3.54 2.29 -7.64
CA GLU A 716 -2.87 3.22 -6.70
C GLU A 716 -3.59 3.44 -5.35
N VAL A 717 -4.77 2.84 -5.14
CA VAL A 717 -5.54 2.97 -3.88
C VAL A 717 -5.42 1.72 -2.99
N GLU A 718 -5.10 0.55 -3.55
CA GLU A 718 -4.92 -0.68 -2.76
C GLU A 718 -3.53 -0.73 -2.09
N GLU A 719 -2.51 -0.14 -2.71
CA GLU A 719 -1.07 -0.35 -2.42
C GLU A 719 -0.54 0.20 -1.06
N THR A 720 -1.41 0.59 -0.11
CA THR A 720 -1.00 0.99 1.27
C THR A 720 -1.85 0.42 2.43
N LEU A 721 -3.03 -0.14 2.18
CA LEU A 721 -3.96 -0.63 3.22
C LEU A 721 -3.63 -2.04 3.74
N SER A 722 -2.60 -2.18 4.58
CA SER A 722 -2.26 -3.45 5.25
C SER A 722 -3.41 -3.98 6.13
N TYR A 723 -4.27 -4.83 5.55
CA TYR A 723 -5.53 -5.25 6.15
C TYR A 723 -5.43 -6.47 7.07
N ALA A 724 -6.23 -6.44 8.14
CA ALA A 724 -6.67 -7.61 8.89
C ALA A 724 -8.20 -7.54 8.99
N GLU A 725 -8.89 -8.48 8.34
CA GLU A 725 -10.35 -8.58 8.39
C GLU A 725 -10.76 -9.20 9.74
N THR A 726 -11.43 -8.43 10.60
CA THR A 726 -11.99 -8.94 11.85
C THR A 726 -13.45 -8.55 11.98
N ARG A 727 -14.24 -9.35 12.70
CA ARG A 727 -15.69 -9.14 12.84
C ARG A 727 -16.10 -7.81 13.49
N ASP A 728 -15.20 -7.18 14.24
CA ASP A 728 -15.43 -5.88 14.90
C ASP A 728 -14.80 -4.68 14.17
N GLY A 729 -14.06 -4.90 13.07
CA GLY A 729 -13.47 -3.84 12.25
C GLY A 729 -12.15 -4.21 11.57
N GLY A 730 -11.46 -3.20 11.03
CA GLY A 730 -10.12 -3.33 10.45
C GLY A 730 -9.18 -2.25 10.99
N GLU A 731 -7.92 -2.63 11.24
CA GLU A 731 -6.84 -1.72 11.61
C GLU A 731 -5.97 -1.40 10.39
N PHE A 732 -5.51 -0.16 10.27
CA PHE A 732 -4.78 0.33 9.10
C PHE A 732 -3.63 1.25 9.52
N VAL A 733 -2.48 1.14 8.83
CA VAL A 733 -1.43 2.16 8.89
C VAL A 733 -1.65 3.14 7.73
N VAL A 734 -2.02 4.37 8.06
CA VAL A 734 -2.27 5.42 7.07
C VAL A 734 -0.99 6.23 6.87
N ALA A 735 -0.55 6.40 5.62
CA ALA A 735 0.59 7.28 5.33
C ALA A 735 0.23 8.73 5.65
N PRO A 736 1.13 9.58 6.19
CA PRO A 736 0.75 10.93 6.67
C PRO A 736 0.08 11.83 5.62
N HIS A 737 0.45 11.70 4.34
CA HIS A 737 -0.18 12.45 3.23
C HIS A 737 -1.60 11.94 2.87
N LEU A 738 -2.02 10.80 3.40
CA LEU A 738 -3.35 10.20 3.26
C LEU A 738 -4.20 10.33 4.52
N GLU A 739 -3.68 10.82 5.65
CA GLU A 739 -4.45 10.97 6.90
C GLU A 739 -5.72 11.80 6.68
N ASP A 740 -5.57 12.91 5.96
CA ASP A 740 -6.65 13.83 5.63
C ASP A 740 -7.70 13.19 4.69
N LEU A 741 -7.31 12.24 3.85
CA LEU A 741 -8.20 11.47 2.98
C LEU A 741 -8.91 10.36 3.76
N PHE A 742 -8.18 9.62 4.60
CA PHE A 742 -8.73 8.59 5.48
C PHE A 742 -9.75 9.17 6.45
N ASN A 743 -9.43 10.29 7.13
CA ASN A 743 -10.36 10.98 8.02
C ASN A 743 -11.63 11.48 7.28
N LYS A 744 -11.51 11.89 6.00
CA LYS A 744 -12.67 12.23 5.16
C LYS A 744 -13.51 11.01 4.79
N ILE A 745 -12.90 9.86 4.46
CA ILE A 745 -13.61 8.60 4.19
C ILE A 745 -14.32 8.12 5.46
N VAL A 746 -13.63 8.09 6.60
CA VAL A 746 -14.19 7.72 7.91
C VAL A 746 -15.39 8.59 8.27
N ALA A 747 -15.33 9.90 8.03
CA ALA A 747 -16.43 10.81 8.29
C ALA A 747 -17.58 10.68 7.27
N GLN A 748 -17.31 10.35 6.00
CA GLN A 748 -18.33 10.21 4.95
C GLN A 748 -19.11 8.89 5.05
N GLU A 749 -18.42 7.79 5.33
CA GLU A 749 -19.01 6.46 5.51
C GLU A 749 -19.47 6.21 6.97
N ASN A 750 -19.46 7.25 7.83
CA ASN A 750 -19.75 7.22 9.27
C ASN A 750 -19.05 6.09 10.05
N LEU A 751 -17.86 5.70 9.59
CA LEU A 751 -17.04 4.69 10.25
C LEU A 751 -16.56 5.21 11.60
N LYS A 752 -16.36 4.29 12.55
CA LYS A 752 -15.81 4.62 13.87
C LYS A 752 -14.33 4.23 13.95
N ALA A 753 -13.49 4.93 13.18
CA ALA A 753 -12.05 4.82 13.38
C ALA A 753 -11.63 5.35 14.77
N THR A 754 -10.55 4.80 15.31
CA THR A 754 -9.88 5.28 16.51
C THR A 754 -8.37 5.18 16.28
N MET A 755 -7.66 6.30 16.35
CA MET A 755 -6.20 6.34 16.22
C MET A 755 -5.57 5.54 17.37
N ILE A 756 -4.88 4.45 17.04
CA ILE A 756 -4.17 3.58 18.01
C ILE A 756 -2.79 4.18 18.33
N TYR A 757 -2.12 4.72 17.31
CA TYR A 757 -0.83 5.40 17.40
C TYR A 757 -0.85 6.65 16.52
N ASP A 758 -0.22 7.73 16.99
CA ASP A 758 -0.10 9.01 16.28
C ASP A 758 1.04 9.00 15.24
N ASP A 759 2.18 8.41 15.59
CA ASP A 759 3.35 8.33 14.74
C ASP A 759 4.08 7.00 14.95
N ILE A 760 3.82 6.06 14.04
CA ILE A 760 4.48 4.76 14.00
C ILE A 760 6.01 4.88 13.80
N SER A 761 6.51 6.00 13.28
CA SER A 761 7.95 6.24 13.12
C SER A 761 8.69 6.26 14.46
N LYS A 762 8.08 6.83 15.52
CA LYS A 762 8.61 6.80 16.90
C LYS A 762 8.75 5.36 17.40
N ILE A 763 7.77 4.52 17.08
CA ILE A 763 7.72 3.11 17.48
C ILE A 763 8.87 2.36 16.81
N ILE A 764 8.97 2.45 15.48
CA ILE A 764 10.02 1.81 14.67
C ILE A 764 11.42 2.31 15.10
N GLN A 765 11.57 3.61 15.40
CA GLN A 765 12.80 4.16 15.95
C GLN A 765 13.12 3.62 17.35
N SER A 766 12.12 3.47 18.23
CA SER A 766 12.34 2.94 19.58
C SER A 766 12.79 1.48 19.53
N GLU A 767 12.12 0.62 18.75
CA GLU A 767 12.52 -0.77 18.48
C GLU A 767 13.98 -0.84 17.98
N LYS A 768 14.33 -0.03 16.98
CA LYS A 768 15.69 0.00 16.40
C LYS A 768 16.73 0.69 17.28
N SER A 769 16.33 1.48 18.29
CA SER A 769 17.26 2.18 19.20
C SER A 769 17.82 1.27 20.30
N MET A 770 16.99 0.38 20.86
CA MET A 770 17.38 -0.53 21.96
C MET A 770 18.49 -1.50 21.54
N LEU A 771 18.56 -1.82 20.25
CA LEU A 771 19.59 -2.66 19.62
C LEU A 771 21.02 -2.18 19.86
N ARG A 772 21.23 -0.86 20.04
CA ARG A 772 22.57 -0.27 20.15
C ARG A 772 23.20 -0.44 21.55
N GLY A 773 22.44 -0.94 22.53
CA GLY A 773 22.89 -1.12 23.92
C GLY A 773 23.33 -2.55 24.27
N ASN A 774 22.61 -3.56 23.79
CA ASN A 774 22.82 -4.96 24.19
C ASN A 774 23.90 -5.66 23.35
N LYS A 775 24.83 -6.36 24.02
CA LYS A 775 25.86 -7.21 23.36
C LYS A 775 25.54 -8.71 23.39
N GLU A 776 24.53 -9.10 24.14
CA GLU A 776 24.10 -10.49 24.33
C GLU A 776 22.64 -10.64 23.89
N PHE A 777 22.26 -11.87 23.49
CA PHE A 777 20.90 -12.19 23.07
C PHE A 777 19.97 -12.25 24.30
N SER A 778 18.77 -11.70 24.19
CA SER A 778 17.83 -11.55 25.31
C SER A 778 16.39 -11.43 24.81
N TRP A 779 15.43 -11.32 25.72
CA TRP A 779 14.03 -10.99 25.41
C TRP A 779 13.65 -9.60 25.91
N THR A 780 14.58 -8.65 25.74
CA THR A 780 14.39 -7.20 26.02
C THR A 780 14.50 -6.34 24.76
N ALA A 781 14.74 -6.97 23.60
CA ALA A 781 14.87 -6.37 22.28
C ALA A 781 14.39 -7.39 21.23
N TYR A 782 14.07 -6.91 20.02
CA TYR A 782 14.01 -7.77 18.83
C TYR A 782 15.42 -7.91 18.24
N TYR A 783 15.68 -9.01 17.52
CA TYR A 783 17.00 -9.34 16.98
C TYR A 783 16.87 -9.76 15.52
N ASP A 784 17.85 -9.42 14.69
CA ASP A 784 17.87 -9.80 13.27
C ASP A 784 18.12 -11.32 13.12
N ILE A 785 17.87 -11.84 11.93
CA ILE A 785 17.94 -13.26 11.60
C ILE A 785 19.32 -13.88 11.94
N ASP A 786 20.40 -13.13 11.72
CA ASP A 786 21.76 -13.61 11.99
C ASP A 786 22.07 -13.72 13.49
N ASP A 787 21.51 -12.84 14.33
CA ASP A 787 21.60 -12.94 15.79
C ASP A 787 20.70 -14.07 16.32
N ILE A 788 19.54 -14.32 15.72
CA ILE A 788 18.71 -15.51 16.01
C ILE A 788 19.49 -16.79 15.65
N TYR A 789 20.17 -16.86 14.50
CA TYR A 789 20.94 -18.04 14.10
C TYR A 789 22.17 -18.27 14.99
N LYS A 790 22.82 -17.19 15.43
CA LYS A 790 23.87 -17.21 16.45
C LYS A 790 23.35 -17.68 17.81
N TYR A 791 22.15 -17.28 18.22
CA TYR A 791 21.47 -17.81 19.40
C TYR A 791 21.21 -19.32 19.28
N LEU A 792 20.55 -19.78 18.22
CA LEU A 792 20.29 -21.22 17.99
C LEU A 792 21.59 -22.04 17.96
N THR A 793 22.63 -21.51 17.32
CA THR A 793 23.97 -22.13 17.26
C THR A 793 24.61 -22.25 18.64
N ASN A 794 24.42 -21.25 19.52
CA ASN A 794 24.93 -21.28 20.88
C ASN A 794 24.12 -22.24 21.77
N MET A 795 22.78 -22.29 21.62
CA MET A 795 21.94 -23.25 22.33
C MET A 795 22.28 -24.69 21.96
N SER A 796 22.42 -25.01 20.66
CA SER A 796 22.83 -26.35 20.20
C SER A 796 24.22 -26.75 20.71
N LYS A 797 25.17 -25.82 20.84
CA LYS A 797 26.48 -26.11 21.44
C LYS A 797 26.36 -26.42 22.93
N SER A 798 25.70 -25.54 23.69
CA SER A 798 25.53 -25.66 25.15
C SER A 798 24.72 -26.90 25.56
N TYR A 799 23.77 -27.32 24.73
CA TYR A 799 22.86 -28.44 24.98
C TYR A 799 23.02 -29.57 23.94
N SER A 800 24.25 -29.77 23.44
CA SER A 800 24.59 -30.70 22.34
C SER A 800 24.24 -32.18 22.56
N ASN A 801 23.98 -32.60 23.81
CA ASN A 801 23.44 -33.93 24.12
C ASN A 801 21.92 -34.05 23.87
N TRP A 802 21.23 -32.92 23.69
CA TRP A 802 19.78 -32.78 23.64
C TRP A 802 19.28 -32.00 22.41
N SER A 803 20.13 -31.22 21.72
CA SER A 803 19.68 -30.37 20.63
C SER A 803 20.69 -30.19 19.47
N GLU A 804 20.15 -30.28 18.25
CA GLU A 804 20.90 -30.17 17.00
C GLU A 804 20.29 -29.10 16.08
N LEU A 805 21.12 -28.40 15.30
CA LEU A 805 20.65 -27.48 14.27
C LEU A 805 20.05 -28.26 13.09
N ILE A 806 18.83 -27.89 12.71
CA ILE A 806 18.11 -28.47 11.58
C ILE A 806 17.87 -27.42 10.49
N VAL A 807 17.92 -27.84 9.23
CA VAL A 807 17.66 -26.96 8.08
C VAL A 807 16.40 -27.45 7.39
N GLY A 808 15.31 -26.67 7.52
CA GLY A 808 14.02 -26.96 6.89
C GLY A 808 13.99 -26.59 5.41
N GLY A 809 14.98 -25.85 4.92
CA GLY A 809 14.97 -25.39 3.53
C GLY A 809 15.97 -24.29 3.19
N LYS A 810 15.73 -23.64 2.05
CA LYS A 810 16.51 -22.51 1.54
C LYS A 810 15.60 -21.39 1.08
N THR A 811 16.02 -20.15 1.31
CA THR A 811 15.33 -18.95 0.82
C THR A 811 15.78 -18.54 -0.58
N TYR A 812 15.08 -17.60 -1.19
CA TYR A 812 15.39 -17.06 -2.52
C TYR A 812 16.78 -16.40 -2.60
N GLN A 813 17.23 -15.74 -1.53
CA GLN A 813 18.58 -15.17 -1.41
C GLN A 813 19.60 -16.18 -0.83
N GLY A 814 19.21 -17.44 -0.59
CA GLY A 814 20.11 -18.54 -0.23
C GLY A 814 20.37 -18.73 1.27
N ARG A 815 19.71 -17.98 2.16
CA ARG A 815 19.74 -18.24 3.61
C ARG A 815 19.16 -19.65 3.88
N SER A 816 19.69 -20.34 4.87
CA SER A 816 19.09 -21.58 5.38
C SER A 816 17.85 -21.23 6.17
N ILE A 817 16.73 -21.93 5.97
CA ILE A 817 15.63 -21.91 6.95
C ILE A 817 16.11 -22.75 8.14
N LEU A 818 16.71 -22.08 9.13
CA LEU A 818 17.38 -22.70 10.27
C LEU A 818 16.42 -22.82 11.45
N GLY A 819 16.38 -24.01 12.04
CA GLY A 819 15.68 -24.31 13.27
C GLY A 819 16.55 -25.09 14.24
N LEU A 820 15.99 -25.38 15.40
CA LEU A 820 16.59 -26.22 16.43
C LEU A 820 15.69 -27.42 16.69
N ARG A 821 16.27 -28.61 16.62
CA ARG A 821 15.65 -29.82 17.15
C ARG A 821 15.98 -29.95 18.63
N ILE A 822 15.02 -30.32 19.47
CA ILE A 822 15.26 -30.64 20.88
C ILE A 822 14.67 -32.03 21.15
N ASN A 823 15.53 -33.01 21.42
CA ASN A 823 15.15 -34.39 21.72
C ASN A 823 16.10 -34.96 22.77
N THR A 824 15.63 -35.04 24.02
CA THR A 824 16.42 -35.58 25.13
C THR A 824 16.47 -37.11 25.10
N PRO A 825 17.59 -37.75 25.48
CA PRO A 825 17.69 -39.22 25.54
C PRO A 825 16.61 -39.85 26.44
N SER A 826 15.80 -40.74 25.87
CA SER A 826 14.89 -41.62 26.62
C SER A 826 15.63 -42.87 27.13
N GLN A 827 15.07 -43.54 28.14
CA GLN A 827 15.47 -44.90 28.51
C GLN A 827 14.77 -45.96 27.63
N GLU A 828 13.71 -45.58 26.91
CA GLU A 828 13.00 -46.45 25.98
C GLU A 828 13.53 -46.30 24.54
N TYR A 829 13.50 -47.40 23.79
CA TYR A 829 13.93 -47.44 22.37
C TYR A 829 12.83 -46.98 21.39
N THR A 830 11.69 -46.52 21.89
CA THR A 830 10.55 -46.00 21.14
C THR A 830 10.85 -44.59 20.61
N PRO A 831 10.69 -44.32 19.30
CA PRO A 831 10.75 -42.96 18.77
C PRO A 831 9.66 -42.09 19.40
N LYS A 832 10.05 -40.95 19.98
CA LYS A 832 9.10 -40.00 20.58
C LYS A 832 8.13 -39.44 19.52
N PRO A 833 6.93 -38.97 19.91
CA PRO A 833 6.09 -38.17 19.02
C PRO A 833 6.80 -36.86 18.65
N VAL A 834 6.65 -36.44 17.39
CA VAL A 834 7.28 -35.22 16.88
C VAL A 834 6.31 -34.04 17.00
N ILE A 835 6.80 -32.93 17.55
CA ILE A 835 6.12 -31.64 17.60
C ILE A 835 6.83 -30.68 16.66
N PHE A 836 6.15 -30.24 15.60
CA PHE A 836 6.66 -29.23 14.69
C PHE A 836 6.13 -27.84 15.06
N ILE A 837 7.02 -26.86 15.16
CA ILE A 837 6.69 -25.46 15.42
C ILE A 837 7.37 -24.58 14.39
N GLU A 838 6.61 -23.68 13.76
CA GLU A 838 7.16 -22.60 12.94
C GLU A 838 6.62 -21.23 13.38
N SER A 839 7.38 -20.20 13.05
CA SER A 839 6.96 -18.81 13.20
C SER A 839 7.69 -17.91 12.22
N GLY A 840 7.29 -16.63 12.15
CA GLY A 840 7.95 -15.65 11.30
C GLY A 840 7.86 -15.98 9.81
N ILE A 841 6.80 -16.69 9.40
CA ILE A 841 6.44 -16.90 7.99
C ILE A 841 6.06 -15.56 7.33
N HIS A 842 5.35 -14.68 8.03
CA HIS A 842 5.22 -13.27 7.67
C HIS A 842 6.33 -12.44 8.35
N ALA A 843 7.00 -11.59 7.57
CA ALA A 843 8.22 -10.91 8.00
C ALA A 843 8.06 -9.91 9.17
N ARG A 844 7.03 -9.08 9.16
CA ARG A 844 6.75 -8.04 10.18
C ARG A 844 6.32 -8.54 11.56
N GLU A 845 6.03 -9.83 11.71
CA GLU A 845 5.35 -10.41 12.88
C GLU A 845 6.34 -10.74 14.00
N TRP A 846 7.15 -9.73 14.38
CA TRP A 846 8.38 -9.87 15.17
C TRP A 846 8.22 -10.51 16.55
N ILE A 847 7.04 -10.42 17.17
CA ILE A 847 6.76 -11.10 18.43
C ILE A 847 6.77 -12.62 18.28
N ALA A 848 6.38 -13.18 17.14
CA ALA A 848 6.32 -14.63 16.97
C ALA A 848 7.72 -15.29 16.97
N PRO A 849 8.74 -14.82 16.23
CA PRO A 849 10.13 -15.26 16.38
C PRO A 849 10.70 -15.05 17.80
N ALA A 850 10.38 -13.91 18.43
CA ALA A 850 10.88 -13.59 19.77
C ALA A 850 10.30 -14.53 20.85
N THR A 851 8.99 -14.77 20.83
CA THR A 851 8.31 -15.76 21.68
C THR A 851 8.76 -17.19 21.37
N THR A 852 9.02 -17.53 20.10
CA THR A 852 9.52 -18.87 19.71
C THR A 852 10.92 -19.13 20.26
N THR A 853 11.82 -18.14 20.21
CA THR A 853 13.14 -18.26 20.86
C THR A 853 13.06 -18.28 22.38
N TYR A 854 12.08 -17.62 23.00
CA TYR A 854 11.81 -17.76 24.44
C TYR A 854 11.37 -19.18 24.81
N PHE A 855 10.48 -19.80 24.02
CA PHE A 855 10.05 -21.17 24.26
C PHE A 855 11.19 -22.19 24.08
N ILE A 856 12.08 -21.99 23.11
CA ILE A 856 13.35 -22.74 22.99
C ILE A 856 14.21 -22.59 24.25
N ASN A 857 14.28 -21.39 24.83
CA ASN A 857 14.99 -21.15 26.08
C ASN A 857 14.36 -21.92 27.25
N GLU A 858 13.04 -21.87 27.41
CA GLU A 858 12.36 -22.56 28.52
C GLU A 858 12.49 -24.07 28.42
N LEU A 859 12.33 -24.67 27.24
CA LEU A 859 12.56 -26.11 27.07
C LEU A 859 13.97 -26.53 27.53
N LEU A 860 15.01 -25.78 27.14
CA LEU A 860 16.41 -26.15 27.40
C LEU A 860 16.94 -25.73 28.79
N THR A 861 16.48 -24.62 29.33
CA THR A 861 17.05 -24.00 30.55
C THR A 861 16.17 -24.10 31.79
N SER A 862 14.86 -24.30 31.63
CA SER A 862 13.92 -24.24 32.75
C SER A 862 14.08 -25.39 33.72
N LYS A 863 13.70 -25.13 34.97
CA LYS A 863 13.78 -26.05 36.11
C LYS A 863 12.41 -26.39 36.69
N ASP A 864 11.33 -25.88 36.09
CA ASP A 864 9.98 -26.28 36.45
C ASP A 864 9.74 -27.74 36.02
N ALA A 865 9.27 -28.56 36.96
CA ALA A 865 9.10 -30.00 36.74
C ALA A 865 8.16 -30.32 35.57
N ASN A 866 7.13 -29.48 35.34
CA ASN A 866 6.16 -29.65 34.27
C ASN A 866 6.78 -29.28 32.91
N ILE A 867 7.58 -28.21 32.85
CA ILE A 867 8.28 -27.81 31.61
C ILE A 867 9.39 -28.80 31.25
N THR A 868 10.10 -29.36 32.24
CA THR A 868 11.06 -30.44 31.99
C THR A 868 10.38 -31.72 31.50
N ALA A 869 9.26 -32.12 32.10
CA ALA A 869 8.49 -33.28 31.64
C ALA A 869 7.93 -33.06 30.23
N LEU A 870 7.43 -31.85 29.94
CA LEU A 870 6.95 -31.44 28.62
C LEU A 870 8.06 -31.53 27.56
N ARG A 871 9.26 -31.00 27.84
CA ARG A 871 10.43 -31.20 26.96
C ARG A 871 10.67 -32.69 26.73
N ASP A 872 10.76 -33.45 27.81
CA ASP A 872 11.26 -34.83 27.78
C ASP A 872 10.29 -35.83 27.12
N GLN A 873 9.01 -35.48 26.96
CA GLN A 873 8.01 -36.30 26.27
C GLN A 873 8.17 -36.36 24.73
N PHE A 874 8.80 -35.37 24.09
CA PHE A 874 8.74 -35.21 22.62
C PHE A 874 10.10 -35.04 21.91
N ASP A 875 10.06 -35.20 20.58
CA ASP A 875 11.07 -34.71 19.63
C ASP A 875 10.57 -33.38 19.04
N TRP A 876 11.06 -32.25 19.55
CA TRP A 876 10.65 -30.92 19.10
C TRP A 876 11.45 -30.49 17.87
N ARG A 877 10.79 -29.91 16.87
CA ARG A 877 11.44 -29.32 15.68
C ARG A 877 10.93 -27.89 15.50
N ILE A 878 11.73 -26.91 15.92
CA ILE A 878 11.29 -25.53 16.10
C ILE A 878 12.04 -24.59 15.16
N PHE A 879 11.32 -23.83 14.33
CA PHE A 879 11.84 -22.88 13.35
C PHE A 879 11.39 -21.44 13.67
N PRO A 880 12.23 -20.60 14.30
CA PRO A 880 11.85 -19.22 14.68
C PRO A 880 11.65 -18.25 13.51
N SER A 881 12.05 -18.61 12.29
CA SER A 881 11.72 -17.84 11.08
C SER A 881 11.78 -18.75 9.87
N VAL A 882 10.62 -18.97 9.22
CA VAL A 882 10.53 -19.70 7.94
C VAL A 882 10.48 -18.77 6.71
N ASN A 883 10.46 -17.45 6.92
CA ASN A 883 10.78 -16.44 5.91
C ASN A 883 12.01 -15.56 6.33
N PRO A 884 13.23 -16.15 6.41
CA PRO A 884 14.46 -15.44 6.80
C PRO A 884 14.77 -14.17 5.99
N ASP A 885 14.51 -14.20 4.68
CA ASP A 885 14.81 -13.10 3.76
C ASP A 885 13.87 -11.92 3.99
N GLY A 886 12.57 -12.18 4.08
CA GLY A 886 11.58 -11.17 4.42
C GLY A 886 11.83 -10.60 5.82
N TYR A 887 12.11 -11.46 6.81
CA TYR A 887 12.38 -11.03 8.19
C TYR A 887 13.55 -10.03 8.25
N HIS A 888 14.69 -10.38 7.65
CA HIS A 888 15.85 -9.49 7.55
C HIS A 888 15.54 -8.18 6.79
N TYR A 889 14.73 -8.24 5.74
CA TYR A 889 14.29 -7.05 5.00
C TYR A 889 13.35 -6.16 5.83
N SER A 890 12.55 -6.73 6.73
CA SER A 890 11.78 -5.94 7.70
C SER A 890 12.66 -5.27 8.75
N TYR A 891 13.78 -5.91 9.09
CA TYR A 891 14.81 -5.34 9.97
C TYR A 891 15.58 -4.19 9.32
N THR A 892 15.96 -4.35 8.05
CA THR A 892 16.89 -3.44 7.35
C THR A 892 16.21 -2.38 6.50
N VAL A 893 15.10 -2.68 5.80
CA VAL A 893 14.49 -1.82 4.78
C VAL A 893 13.07 -1.38 5.15
N ASP A 894 12.10 -2.30 5.28
CA ASP A 894 10.68 -1.99 5.49
C ASP A 894 10.05 -2.83 6.61
N ARG A 895 9.90 -2.22 7.78
CA ARG A 895 9.37 -2.84 9.01
C ARG A 895 7.96 -3.43 8.88
N LEU A 896 7.18 -3.04 7.86
CA LEU A 896 5.82 -3.54 7.61
C LEU A 896 5.75 -4.55 6.45
N TRP A 897 6.89 -4.95 5.89
CA TRP A 897 6.99 -6.01 4.88
C TRP A 897 6.42 -7.34 5.40
N ARG A 898 5.69 -8.06 4.55
CA ARG A 898 5.00 -9.32 4.90
C ARG A 898 5.58 -10.54 4.17
N LYS A 899 5.81 -10.37 2.87
CA LYS A 899 6.02 -11.44 1.87
C LYS A 899 7.45 -12.04 1.89
N THR A 900 7.69 -13.04 1.04
CA THR A 900 9.05 -13.48 0.65
C THR A 900 9.79 -12.39 -0.15
N LEU A 901 10.96 -12.67 -0.73
CA LEU A 901 11.70 -11.77 -1.63
C LEU A 901 12.02 -12.38 -3.01
N SER A 902 11.19 -13.31 -3.47
CA SER A 902 11.29 -13.84 -4.85
C SER A 902 11.11 -12.73 -5.90
N LYS A 903 11.78 -12.87 -7.06
CA LYS A 903 11.55 -11.95 -8.20
C LYS A 903 10.30 -12.38 -8.97
N THR A 904 9.38 -11.44 -9.18
CA THR A 904 8.23 -11.63 -10.07
C THR A 904 8.48 -11.03 -11.45
N THR A 905 7.61 -11.32 -12.42
CA THR A 905 7.72 -10.80 -13.81
C THR A 905 7.63 -9.27 -13.88
N ASN A 906 6.89 -8.64 -12.97
CA ASN A 906 6.45 -7.25 -13.11
C ASN A 906 7.32 -6.28 -12.29
N ARG A 907 8.61 -6.61 -12.08
CA ARG A 907 9.58 -5.89 -11.21
C ARG A 907 9.22 -5.81 -9.72
N CYS A 908 8.12 -6.44 -9.31
CA CYS A 908 7.67 -6.55 -7.92
C CYS A 908 8.28 -7.78 -7.23
N PHE A 909 8.24 -7.83 -5.90
CA PHE A 909 8.94 -8.85 -5.10
C PHE A 909 8.00 -9.62 -4.17
N GLY A 910 8.25 -10.92 -4.05
CA GLY A 910 7.68 -11.83 -3.05
C GLY A 910 6.23 -12.25 -3.29
N ALA A 911 5.89 -13.45 -2.82
CA ALA A 911 4.52 -13.90 -2.59
C ALA A 911 4.21 -13.92 -1.08
N ASP A 912 2.94 -13.98 -0.70
CA ASP A 912 2.53 -14.30 0.65
C ASP A 912 2.81 -15.79 0.93
N PRO A 913 3.77 -16.13 1.81
CA PRO A 913 4.12 -17.52 2.08
C PRO A 913 3.02 -18.29 2.81
N ASN A 914 1.99 -17.63 3.36
CA ASN A 914 0.79 -18.29 3.90
C ASN A 914 -0.44 -18.17 2.96
N ARG A 915 -0.18 -17.97 1.66
CA ARG A 915 -1.11 -18.19 0.53
C ARG A 915 -0.52 -19.09 -0.56
N ASN A 916 0.67 -19.66 -0.35
CA ASN A 916 1.44 -20.37 -1.38
C ASN A 916 1.47 -21.90 -1.22
N TRP A 917 0.76 -22.47 -0.25
CA TRP A 917 0.70 -23.92 -0.04
C TRP A 917 -0.34 -24.58 -0.95
N ASP A 918 -0.17 -25.88 -1.23
CA ASP A 918 -1.02 -26.63 -2.16
C ASP A 918 -2.33 -27.14 -1.53
N TYR A 919 -3.11 -26.23 -0.98
CA TYR A 919 -4.45 -26.50 -0.43
C TYR A 919 -5.43 -25.42 -0.87
N ASN A 920 -6.36 -25.79 -1.76
CA ASN A 920 -7.34 -24.90 -2.40
C ASN A 920 -6.73 -23.57 -2.87
N TRP A 921 -5.51 -23.65 -3.43
CA TRP A 921 -4.67 -22.49 -3.75
C TRP A 921 -5.38 -21.48 -4.68
N GLY A 922 -5.27 -20.19 -4.32
CA GLY A 922 -5.82 -19.08 -5.10
C GLY A 922 -7.33 -18.83 -4.93
N GLN A 923 -8.08 -19.65 -4.18
CA GLN A 923 -9.54 -19.55 -4.14
C GLN A 923 -10.08 -18.42 -3.24
N HIS A 924 -9.44 -18.16 -2.10
CA HIS A 924 -9.94 -17.25 -1.05
C HIS A 924 -8.83 -16.36 -0.45
N SER A 925 -9.15 -15.08 -0.26
CA SER A 925 -8.31 -14.02 0.36
C SER A 925 -6.85 -14.03 -0.09
N SER A 926 -6.67 -14.13 -1.41
CA SER A 926 -5.38 -14.10 -2.10
C SER A 926 -5.58 -13.54 -3.51
N THR A 927 -4.51 -13.10 -4.16
CA THR A 927 -4.56 -12.54 -5.52
C THR A 927 -3.47 -13.09 -6.43
N HIS A 928 -3.68 -13.03 -7.74
CA HIS A 928 -2.67 -13.36 -8.75
C HIS A 928 -1.88 -12.13 -9.24
N ASN A 929 -2.15 -10.92 -8.72
CA ASN A 929 -1.37 -9.71 -9.01
C ASN A 929 0.01 -9.78 -8.31
N PRO A 930 1.16 -9.88 -9.02
CA PRO A 930 2.46 -10.03 -8.38
C PRO A 930 2.96 -8.78 -7.63
N CYS A 931 2.31 -7.64 -7.83
CA CYS A 931 2.59 -6.38 -7.14
C CYS A 931 1.69 -6.13 -5.94
N ASP A 932 0.69 -6.98 -5.68
CA ASP A 932 0.01 -6.94 -4.39
C ASP A 932 1.03 -7.21 -3.28
N TYR A 933 1.13 -6.26 -2.36
CA TYR A 933 2.15 -6.16 -1.32
C TYR A 933 1.78 -6.98 -0.06
N GLN A 934 0.59 -7.61 -0.01
CA GLN A 934 0.09 -8.37 1.14
C GLN A 934 -0.19 -9.85 0.84
N THR A 935 -0.99 -10.16 -0.18
CA THR A 935 -1.71 -11.44 -0.36
C THR A 935 -1.47 -12.14 -1.71
N TYR A 936 -0.50 -11.68 -2.51
CA TYR A 936 -0.13 -12.36 -3.77
C TYR A 936 0.17 -13.85 -3.53
N ALA A 937 -0.62 -14.74 -4.13
CA ALA A 937 -0.56 -16.19 -3.88
C ALA A 937 0.70 -16.89 -4.44
N GLY A 938 1.51 -16.17 -5.22
CA GLY A 938 2.58 -16.71 -6.04
C GLY A 938 2.13 -17.03 -7.48
N SER A 939 3.00 -17.66 -8.26
CA SER A 939 2.71 -18.04 -9.66
C SER A 939 2.05 -19.42 -9.80
N ARG A 940 2.12 -20.23 -8.75
CA ARG A 940 1.52 -21.56 -8.58
C ARG A 940 1.67 -21.97 -7.10
N PRO A 941 0.98 -23.00 -6.59
CA PRO A 941 1.33 -23.60 -5.31
C PRO A 941 2.81 -24.01 -5.28
N PHE A 942 3.45 -23.78 -4.15
CA PHE A 942 4.88 -23.98 -3.93
C PHE A 942 5.77 -23.30 -5.00
N SER A 943 5.42 -22.09 -5.44
CA SER A 943 6.31 -21.24 -6.24
C SER A 943 7.50 -20.74 -5.43
N GLU A 944 7.26 -20.37 -4.17
CA GLU A 944 8.32 -19.88 -3.29
C GLU A 944 9.24 -21.04 -2.90
N ILE A 945 10.54 -20.77 -2.81
CA ILE A 945 11.51 -21.83 -2.46
C ILE A 945 11.42 -22.14 -0.96
N GLU A 946 11.06 -21.14 -0.17
CA GLU A 946 10.80 -21.20 1.26
C GLU A 946 9.72 -22.24 1.58
N THR A 947 8.49 -22.02 1.08
CA THR A 947 7.35 -22.93 1.30
C THR A 947 7.59 -24.30 0.69
N ARG A 948 8.13 -24.37 -0.53
CA ARG A 948 8.42 -25.64 -1.23
C ARG A 948 9.41 -26.51 -0.47
N THR A 949 10.51 -25.93 0.01
CA THR A 949 11.53 -26.70 0.74
C THR A 949 11.08 -27.04 2.15
N LEU A 950 10.38 -26.13 2.84
CA LEU A 950 9.78 -26.41 4.15
C LEU A 950 8.72 -27.52 4.08
N ALA A 951 7.82 -27.48 3.10
CA ALA A 951 6.84 -28.55 2.87
C ALA A 951 7.50 -29.91 2.63
N SER A 952 8.60 -29.93 1.87
CA SER A 952 9.41 -31.14 1.65
C SER A 952 10.06 -31.64 2.94
N TYR A 953 10.51 -30.74 3.82
CA TYR A 953 11.03 -31.10 5.15
C TYR A 953 9.93 -31.67 6.04
N ILE A 954 8.77 -31.01 6.12
CA ILE A 954 7.62 -31.47 6.94
C ILE A 954 7.10 -32.84 6.46
N GLN A 955 7.08 -33.09 5.15
CA GLN A 955 6.76 -34.40 4.57
C GLN A 955 7.73 -35.53 4.97
N SER A 956 8.96 -35.19 5.41
CA SER A 956 9.95 -36.16 5.90
C SER A 956 9.81 -36.49 7.40
N ILE A 957 8.75 -36.01 8.07
CA ILE A 957 8.54 -36.19 9.51
C ILE A 957 7.57 -37.35 9.78
N ASP A 958 8.14 -38.54 9.99
CA ASP A 958 7.40 -39.64 10.62
C ASP A 958 6.93 -39.25 12.04
N ASN A 959 5.75 -39.75 12.43
CA ASN A 959 5.17 -39.59 13.77
C ASN A 959 4.95 -38.13 14.23
N MET A 960 4.65 -37.21 13.31
CA MET A 960 4.26 -35.83 13.65
C MET A 960 2.83 -35.81 14.23
N VAL A 961 2.73 -35.71 15.56
CA VAL A 961 1.43 -35.63 16.25
C VAL A 961 0.89 -34.21 16.32
N ALA A 962 1.76 -33.19 16.32
CA ALA A 962 1.32 -31.80 16.32
C ALA A 962 2.11 -30.88 15.36
N TYR A 963 1.39 -29.93 14.78
CA TYR A 963 1.91 -28.79 14.04
C TYR A 963 1.35 -27.50 14.64
N ILE A 964 2.23 -26.54 14.94
CA ILE A 964 1.87 -25.25 15.54
C ILE A 964 2.55 -24.13 14.77
N SER A 965 1.77 -23.15 14.31
CA SER A 965 2.29 -21.91 13.73
C SER A 965 2.05 -20.71 14.66
N PHE A 966 3.08 -19.86 14.85
CA PHE A 966 2.93 -18.58 15.55
C PHE A 966 2.97 -17.41 14.56
N HIS A 967 1.90 -16.63 14.60
CA HIS A 967 1.64 -15.41 13.84
C HIS A 967 1.42 -14.23 14.80
N SER A 968 1.27 -13.01 14.25
CA SER A 968 0.70 -11.89 15.01
C SER A 968 -0.03 -10.91 14.10
N TYR A 969 -1.14 -10.30 14.48
CA TYR A 969 -1.69 -10.16 15.83
C TYR A 969 -3.22 -10.29 15.82
N ALA A 970 -3.77 -10.83 16.91
CA ALA A 970 -5.19 -10.72 17.26
C ALA A 970 -5.49 -11.12 18.72
N ALA A 971 -4.61 -11.93 19.33
CA ALA A 971 -4.94 -12.83 20.44
C ALA A 971 -6.07 -13.80 20.03
N MET A 972 -5.80 -14.69 19.08
CA MET A 972 -6.71 -15.76 18.66
C MET A 972 -5.99 -17.12 18.59
N LEU A 973 -6.74 -18.19 18.76
CA LEU A 973 -6.31 -19.57 18.49
C LEU A 973 -7.22 -20.17 17.43
N LEU A 974 -6.65 -20.51 16.28
CA LEU A 974 -7.37 -20.94 15.09
C LEU A 974 -7.10 -22.42 14.79
N LEU A 975 -8.11 -23.09 14.26
CA LEU A 975 -8.11 -24.49 13.86
C LEU A 975 -8.33 -24.63 12.34
N PRO A 976 -7.97 -25.78 11.73
CA PRO A 976 -8.38 -26.07 10.37
C PRO A 976 -9.90 -26.30 10.27
N TYR A 977 -10.57 -25.90 9.19
CA TYR A 977 -9.99 -25.30 7.98
C TYR A 977 -10.09 -23.76 7.95
N SER A 978 -9.27 -23.14 7.10
CA SER A 978 -9.26 -21.69 6.87
C SER A 978 -10.10 -21.30 5.68
N ASP A 979 -10.34 -22.20 4.73
CA ASP A 979 -11.13 -21.92 3.52
C ASP A 979 -12.63 -22.08 3.74
N SER A 980 -13.04 -22.84 4.75
CA SER A 980 -14.39 -23.35 4.96
C SER A 980 -14.68 -23.47 6.46
N THR A 981 -15.95 -23.28 6.83
CA THR A 981 -16.43 -23.53 8.21
C THR A 981 -16.77 -25.02 8.39
N GLU A 982 -16.08 -25.92 7.69
CA GLU A 982 -16.24 -27.37 7.85
C GLU A 982 -15.29 -27.87 8.93
N HIS A 983 -15.82 -28.67 9.84
CA HIS A 983 -15.09 -29.16 11.00
C HIS A 983 -14.34 -30.45 10.67
N VAL A 984 -13.05 -30.50 11.03
CA VAL A 984 -12.25 -31.73 10.93
C VAL A 984 -12.81 -32.84 11.84
N HIS A 985 -12.55 -34.12 11.53
CA HIS A 985 -13.17 -35.25 12.23
C HIS A 985 -12.92 -35.31 13.75
N ASN A 986 -11.90 -34.61 14.26
CA ASN A 986 -11.56 -34.50 15.68
C ASN A 986 -11.71 -33.07 16.23
N TYR A 987 -12.55 -32.24 15.60
CA TYR A 987 -12.73 -30.83 15.96
C TYR A 987 -13.11 -30.61 17.43
N ASP A 988 -14.02 -31.41 17.99
CA ASP A 988 -14.39 -31.35 19.41
C ASP A 988 -13.19 -31.52 20.35
N ASP A 989 -12.19 -32.32 19.97
CA ASP A 989 -10.97 -32.51 20.75
C ASP A 989 -10.00 -31.34 20.57
N LEU A 990 -9.83 -30.84 19.35
CA LEU A 990 -9.06 -29.62 19.09
C LEU A 990 -9.61 -28.42 19.89
N VAL A 991 -10.93 -28.32 20.02
CA VAL A 991 -11.60 -27.30 20.84
C VAL A 991 -11.30 -27.49 22.33
N LYS A 992 -11.37 -28.72 22.89
CA LYS A 992 -10.98 -28.99 24.29
C LYS A 992 -9.51 -28.67 24.55
N VAL A 993 -8.63 -29.14 23.67
CA VAL A 993 -7.18 -29.00 23.75
C VAL A 993 -6.75 -27.54 23.64
N GLY A 994 -7.31 -26.81 22.67
CA GLY A 994 -7.10 -25.38 22.52
C GLY A 994 -7.66 -24.57 23.69
N GLN A 995 -8.85 -24.92 24.22
CA GLN A 995 -9.43 -24.24 25.37
C GLN A 995 -8.56 -24.41 26.63
N SER A 996 -8.01 -25.61 26.86
CA SER A 996 -7.02 -25.84 27.92
C SER A 996 -5.76 -24.97 27.71
N SER A 997 -5.28 -24.85 26.47
CA SER A 997 -4.16 -23.96 26.13
C SER A 997 -4.46 -22.50 26.52
N LEU A 998 -5.62 -21.97 26.13
CA LEU A 998 -6.04 -20.59 26.45
C LEU A 998 -6.24 -20.38 27.96
N ASP A 999 -6.81 -21.36 28.67
CA ASP A 999 -7.00 -21.31 30.12
C ASP A 999 -5.70 -21.44 30.93
N TYR A 1000 -4.61 -21.94 30.33
CA TYR A 1000 -3.28 -21.84 30.94
C TYR A 1000 -2.64 -20.47 30.68
N GLY A 1001 -2.67 -19.97 29.44
CA GLY A 1001 -2.15 -18.63 29.11
C GLY A 1001 -2.80 -17.52 29.96
N TYR A 1002 -4.13 -17.57 30.11
CA TYR A 1002 -4.90 -16.60 30.90
C TYR A 1002 -4.61 -16.64 32.42
N LYS A 1003 -3.91 -17.66 32.95
CA LYS A 1003 -3.43 -17.65 34.34
C LYS A 1003 -2.22 -16.74 34.50
N VAL A 1004 -1.39 -16.64 33.46
CA VAL A 1004 -0.22 -15.74 33.36
C VAL A 1004 -0.69 -14.34 33.00
N ASN A 1005 -1.25 -14.15 31.80
CA ASN A 1005 -1.64 -12.85 31.28
C ASN A 1005 -3.18 -12.66 31.32
N LYS A 1006 -3.63 -11.68 32.10
CA LYS A 1006 -5.06 -11.45 32.39
C LYS A 1006 -5.67 -10.26 31.65
N ASP A 1007 -4.91 -9.57 30.79
CA ASP A 1007 -5.34 -8.33 30.11
C ASP A 1007 -6.59 -8.55 29.23
N LYS A 1008 -6.54 -9.57 28.37
CA LYS A 1008 -7.60 -10.02 27.46
C LYS A 1008 -7.47 -11.54 27.31
N ARG A 1009 -8.58 -12.28 27.27
CA ARG A 1009 -8.53 -13.67 26.80
C ARG A 1009 -8.23 -13.69 25.29
N TYR A 1010 -7.55 -14.75 24.84
CA TYR A 1010 -7.54 -15.07 23.41
C TYR A 1010 -8.96 -15.50 23.00
N GLU A 1011 -9.32 -15.25 21.74
CA GLU A 1011 -10.55 -15.73 21.13
C GLU A 1011 -10.34 -17.10 20.45
N GLY A 1012 -11.42 -17.87 20.32
CA GLY A 1012 -11.37 -19.29 19.96
C GLY A 1012 -11.19 -20.21 21.18
N PRO A 1013 -10.78 -21.48 20.98
CA PRO A 1013 -10.47 -22.09 19.68
C PRO A 1013 -11.72 -22.31 18.79
N GLY A 1014 -11.50 -22.35 17.49
CA GLY A 1014 -12.51 -22.60 16.44
C GLY A 1014 -11.88 -22.51 15.06
N THR A 1015 -12.59 -22.80 13.97
CA THR A 1015 -11.97 -22.75 12.63
C THR A 1015 -11.54 -21.33 12.26
N ALA A 1016 -10.47 -21.20 11.48
CA ALA A 1016 -10.01 -19.88 11.00
C ALA A 1016 -11.09 -19.16 10.18
N ALA A 1017 -11.91 -19.89 9.41
CA ALA A 1017 -13.07 -19.35 8.70
C ALA A 1017 -14.24 -18.92 9.61
N GLU A 1018 -14.37 -19.49 10.83
CA GLU A 1018 -15.39 -19.12 11.80
C GLU A 1018 -14.99 -17.95 12.70
N ILE A 1019 -13.71 -17.70 12.94
CA ILE A 1019 -13.22 -16.66 13.87
C ILE A 1019 -12.73 -15.42 13.10
N LEU A 1020 -11.91 -15.64 12.08
CA LEU A 1020 -11.14 -14.59 11.40
C LEU A 1020 -11.81 -14.27 10.04
N TYR A 1021 -11.34 -14.88 8.96
CA TYR A 1021 -11.91 -14.78 7.60
C TYR A 1021 -11.53 -16.02 6.77
N LYS A 1022 -12.18 -16.21 5.63
CA LYS A 1022 -11.85 -17.31 4.70
C LYS A 1022 -10.52 -17.08 4.00
N ALA A 1023 -9.55 -17.96 4.17
CA ALA A 1023 -8.23 -17.93 3.54
C ALA A 1023 -7.92 -19.23 2.79
N SER A 1024 -7.00 -19.20 1.84
CA SER A 1024 -6.61 -20.39 1.06
C SER A 1024 -5.09 -20.46 0.82
N GLY A 1025 -4.57 -21.64 0.52
CA GLY A 1025 -3.13 -21.85 0.36
C GLY A 1025 -2.31 -21.67 1.64
N GLY A 1026 -2.90 -21.91 2.81
CA GLY A 1026 -2.24 -21.77 4.11
C GLY A 1026 -1.53 -23.05 4.60
N SER A 1027 -0.53 -22.88 5.46
CA SER A 1027 0.32 -23.97 5.98
C SER A 1027 -0.47 -24.97 6.85
N MET A 1028 -1.27 -24.46 7.80
CA MET A 1028 -2.13 -25.24 8.70
C MET A 1028 -3.03 -26.22 7.95
N ASP A 1029 -3.79 -25.73 6.97
CA ASP A 1029 -4.77 -26.54 6.25
C ASP A 1029 -4.08 -27.60 5.38
N TRP A 1030 -2.97 -27.23 4.72
CA TRP A 1030 -2.17 -28.18 3.94
C TRP A 1030 -1.59 -29.30 4.82
N VAL A 1031 -1.04 -28.98 5.98
CA VAL A 1031 -0.54 -30.00 6.93
C VAL A 1031 -1.69 -30.91 7.39
N ARG A 1032 -2.84 -30.34 7.75
CA ARG A 1032 -4.01 -31.12 8.19
C ARG A 1032 -4.52 -32.06 7.10
N HIS A 1033 -4.58 -31.59 5.86
CA HIS A 1033 -5.14 -32.29 4.70
C HIS A 1033 -4.17 -33.32 4.11
N ALA A 1034 -2.94 -32.91 3.77
CA ALA A 1034 -1.98 -33.73 3.06
C ALA A 1034 -1.24 -34.75 3.94
N LEU A 1035 -1.06 -34.44 5.23
CA LEU A 1035 -0.31 -35.29 6.18
C LEU A 1035 -1.19 -35.94 7.25
N GLY A 1036 -2.46 -35.52 7.37
CA GLY A 1036 -3.42 -36.08 8.31
C GLY A 1036 -3.15 -35.76 9.80
N THR A 1037 -2.12 -34.95 10.10
CA THR A 1037 -1.65 -34.60 11.45
C THR A 1037 -2.83 -34.27 12.38
N PRO A 1038 -2.93 -34.92 13.56
CA PRO A 1038 -4.16 -34.86 14.36
C PRO A 1038 -4.31 -33.54 15.13
N LEU A 1039 -3.23 -32.97 15.65
CA LEU A 1039 -3.23 -31.71 16.41
C LEU A 1039 -2.65 -30.59 15.55
N VAL A 1040 -3.47 -29.67 15.06
CA VAL A 1040 -3.02 -28.56 14.21
C VAL A 1040 -3.63 -27.26 14.71
N PHE A 1041 -2.77 -26.27 14.99
CA PHE A 1041 -3.15 -25.01 15.62
C PHE A 1041 -2.37 -23.82 15.03
N THR A 1042 -3.07 -22.72 14.80
CA THR A 1042 -2.47 -21.43 14.46
C THR A 1042 -2.73 -20.42 15.57
N TYR A 1043 -1.67 -19.82 16.11
CA TYR A 1043 -1.76 -18.80 17.16
C TYR A 1043 -1.53 -17.42 16.57
N GLU A 1044 -2.57 -16.58 16.54
CA GLU A 1044 -2.42 -15.15 16.33
C GLU A 1044 -2.11 -14.49 17.68
N LEU A 1045 -0.84 -14.20 17.92
CA LEU A 1045 -0.33 -13.69 19.19
C LEU A 1045 -0.92 -12.32 19.57
N ARG A 1046 -0.75 -11.91 20.84
CA ARG A 1046 -1.15 -10.57 21.32
C ARG A 1046 -0.47 -9.44 20.54
N GLY A 1047 -1.23 -8.38 20.35
CA GLY A 1047 -0.82 -7.10 19.77
C GLY A 1047 -2.04 -6.22 19.55
N ASN A 1048 -1.83 -4.91 19.50
CA ASN A 1048 -2.79 -3.92 18.97
C ASN A 1048 -2.23 -3.30 17.65
N SER A 1049 -1.34 -4.06 17.00
CA SER A 1049 -0.60 -3.82 15.76
C SER A 1049 0.53 -4.85 15.69
N PHE A 1050 1.35 -4.81 14.62
CA PHE A 1050 2.62 -5.55 14.54
C PHE A 1050 3.73 -5.04 15.48
N HIS A 1051 3.43 -4.06 16.35
CA HIS A 1051 4.30 -3.68 17.47
C HIS A 1051 3.79 -4.28 18.79
N TRP A 1052 4.64 -5.10 19.41
CA TRP A 1052 4.56 -5.46 20.82
C TRP A 1052 5.78 -4.87 21.55
N PRO A 1053 5.63 -4.20 22.70
CA PRO A 1053 6.77 -3.57 23.38
C PRO A 1053 7.87 -4.57 23.73
N PRO A 1054 9.16 -4.29 23.45
CA PRO A 1054 10.25 -5.23 23.77
C PRO A 1054 10.35 -5.63 25.24
N SER A 1055 9.91 -4.76 26.16
CA SER A 1055 9.81 -5.04 27.60
C SER A 1055 8.71 -6.05 27.99
N ARG A 1056 7.80 -6.41 27.07
CA ARG A 1056 6.73 -7.40 27.25
C ARG A 1056 6.96 -8.70 26.46
N ILE A 1057 8.10 -8.87 25.78
CA ILE A 1057 8.41 -10.12 25.06
C ILE A 1057 8.46 -11.29 26.05
N GLN A 1058 9.14 -11.12 27.20
CA GLN A 1058 9.20 -12.14 28.25
C GLN A 1058 7.81 -12.55 28.76
N GLU A 1059 6.94 -11.57 29.09
CA GLU A 1059 5.58 -11.82 29.57
C GLU A 1059 4.77 -12.72 28.62
N GLN A 1060 4.96 -12.52 27.32
CA GLN A 1060 4.30 -13.31 26.29
C GLN A 1060 4.99 -14.66 26.02
N GLY A 1061 6.31 -14.74 26.25
CA GLY A 1061 7.05 -15.99 26.32
C GLY A 1061 6.59 -16.89 27.47
N ASP A 1062 6.40 -16.33 28.66
CA ASP A 1062 5.86 -17.02 29.84
C ASP A 1062 4.41 -17.48 29.59
N GLU A 1063 3.58 -16.61 29.00
CA GLU A 1063 2.21 -16.97 28.58
C GLU A 1063 2.22 -18.16 27.62
N VAL A 1064 2.93 -18.07 26.49
CA VAL A 1064 2.93 -19.12 25.47
C VAL A 1064 3.55 -20.42 25.97
N THR A 1065 4.56 -20.35 26.84
CA THR A 1065 5.12 -21.55 27.50
C THR A 1065 4.06 -22.28 28.34
N GLN A 1066 3.20 -21.54 29.05
CA GLN A 1066 2.06 -22.13 29.77
C GLN A 1066 0.94 -22.57 28.81
N MET A 1067 0.67 -21.85 27.72
CA MET A 1067 -0.28 -22.28 26.68
C MET A 1067 0.13 -23.63 26.07
N MET A 1068 1.40 -23.84 25.76
CA MET A 1068 1.93 -25.13 25.29
C MET A 1068 1.74 -26.23 26.34
N LEU A 1069 2.07 -25.96 27.62
CA LEU A 1069 1.84 -26.91 28.70
C LEU A 1069 0.35 -27.28 28.84
N GLY A 1070 -0.56 -26.31 28.76
CA GLY A 1070 -2.01 -26.55 28.81
C GLY A 1070 -2.53 -27.37 27.63
N LEU A 1071 -2.02 -27.12 26.42
CA LEU A 1071 -2.33 -27.85 25.19
C LEU A 1071 -1.96 -29.33 25.34
N PHE A 1072 -0.68 -29.61 25.61
CA PHE A 1072 -0.17 -30.99 25.70
C PHE A 1072 -0.65 -31.72 26.96
N THR A 1073 -0.98 -31.01 28.05
CA THR A 1073 -1.65 -31.61 29.22
C THR A 1073 -3.03 -32.18 28.88
N GLU A 1074 -3.79 -31.55 27.97
CA GLU A 1074 -5.13 -32.03 27.59
C GLU A 1074 -5.07 -33.08 26.47
N ALA A 1075 -4.19 -32.89 25.46
CA ALA A 1075 -4.01 -33.87 24.39
C ALA A 1075 -3.55 -35.24 24.93
N ASN A 1076 -2.72 -35.27 25.99
CA ASN A 1076 -2.35 -36.51 26.69
C ASN A 1076 -3.55 -37.20 27.36
N LYS A 1077 -4.54 -36.46 27.87
CA LYS A 1077 -5.73 -37.06 28.51
C LYS A 1077 -6.69 -37.69 27.49
N LEU A 1078 -6.69 -37.14 26.27
CA LEU A 1078 -7.48 -37.65 25.15
C LEU A 1078 -6.78 -38.79 24.38
N GLY A 1079 -5.53 -39.10 24.72
CA GLY A 1079 -4.80 -40.25 24.17
C GLY A 1079 -4.20 -40.04 22.78
N TYR A 1080 -3.77 -38.81 22.46
CA TYR A 1080 -3.08 -38.50 21.19
C TYR A 1080 -1.64 -39.03 21.11
N TYR A 1081 -1.07 -39.47 22.24
CA TYR A 1081 0.25 -40.09 22.43
C TYR A 1081 0.34 -40.72 23.84
#